data_AF-A0A816K5E6-F1
#
_entry.id   AF-A0A816K5E6-F1
#
_cell.length_a   1.000
_cell.length_b   1.000
_cell.length_c   1.000
_cell.angle_alpha   90.00
_cell.angle_beta   90.00
_cell.angle_gamma   90.00
#
_symmetry.space_group_name_H-M   'P 1'
#
loop_
_entity.id
_entity.type
_entity.pdbx_description
1 polymer ?
#
loop_
_entity_poly.entity_id
_entity_poly.type
_entity_poly.pdbx_seq_one_letter_code
_entity_poly.pdbx_strand_id
1 'polypeptide(L)'
;MLIAVIDIGMLFSNVTCFKTGVKFFGQPTSLDITESNHYVITTCALYRIAITYLQHVHDHNDLDAKFQAAGGNCGDFHMIIARELEELDINPIFFRLAREEIALANIMTDLIYDPVSYTHFDNEEFENGVKFVTMLSQAVQSSMARLEWTQARMVFGFMLHSMQDFYSHSNWIELGMREPNKDLTAGRRLGSVADENTKTCKTCLGSDEDCVRNNLRVDNYLTSGYFAHFYPVKKPPGKCHHGYLCYFPGDNNEYCEGISKDRLHAPHGHLHQEAASVAYNATVKVLNELWTSTSTNAFGRFLGLTNASSLVFVIDVSNRLQSLVDMIEVVTSKLVDSVTDLPNNPTNYIVSPFNGSHWGPLHVVTKFSDFLDVIEALNEDELQQSSDHYYDALNEALKVCESQSLVFFFTDAPSNKPCSQGPTRALARLKQANIDVLFVNTSKSDTHTINELTHFADSIGGLFINMNITQRTMNQEFIYRRLEEAFGYECILFKSMADHHSGTFMIDRTTTSLRINVVSSSPSLIFRLIDPVGSTLRLTPSLESNYLQMFTIDVTNKSDIGQWNYQCSEYCAIEVNVKSEFRCRTQLYAQLSNDLGEIVATPPLFNQTGAITITTCDKSSEALKVTGQIVARQNVPGQTMRSVYGPYYRAQYYGPYCA
;
A
#
# COMPACT_ATOMS: atom_id res chain seq x y z
N MET A 1 -5.13 28.26 -16.27
CA MET A 1 -4.92 27.34 -17.42
C MET A 1 -4.99 25.96 -16.82
N LEU A 2 -6.13 25.29 -16.98
CA LEU A 2 -6.49 24.05 -16.30
C LEU A 2 -5.50 22.95 -16.71
N ILE A 3 -4.70 22.47 -15.75
CA ILE A 3 -4.15 21.12 -15.85
C ILE A 3 -5.36 20.21 -15.69
N ALA A 4 -5.66 19.44 -16.74
CA ALA A 4 -6.59 18.34 -16.65
C ALA A 4 -6.22 17.54 -15.40
N VAL A 5 -7.17 17.38 -14.49
CA VAL A 5 -7.09 16.34 -13.46
C VAL A 5 -6.92 15.05 -14.26
N ILE A 6 -5.67 14.64 -14.45
CA ILE A 6 -5.37 13.27 -14.85
C ILE A 6 -6.03 12.50 -13.74
N ASP A 7 -7.00 11.69 -14.10
CA ASP A 7 -7.51 10.65 -13.22
C ASP A 7 -6.31 9.74 -12.97
N ILE A 8 -5.52 10.04 -11.93
CA ILE A 8 -4.26 9.34 -11.62
C ILE A 8 -4.55 7.86 -11.28
N GLY A 9 -5.82 7.52 -11.03
CA GLY A 9 -6.32 6.16 -11.07
C GLY A 9 -6.03 5.42 -12.38
N MET A 10 -5.95 6.12 -13.52
CA MET A 10 -5.58 5.54 -14.81
C MET A 10 -4.10 5.19 -14.96
N LEU A 11 -3.20 5.86 -14.23
CA LEU A 11 -1.77 5.50 -14.23
C LEU A 11 -1.53 4.19 -13.48
N PHE A 12 -2.37 3.86 -12.50
CA PHE A 12 -2.39 2.53 -11.89
C PHE A 12 -3.20 1.52 -12.72
N SER A 13 -4.31 1.93 -13.36
CA SER A 13 -5.14 1.00 -14.14
C SER A 13 -4.48 0.53 -15.45
N ASN A 14 -3.69 1.39 -16.11
CA ASN A 14 -3.04 1.06 -17.38
C ASN A 14 -1.71 0.29 -17.21
N VAL A 15 -1.17 0.19 -15.99
CA VAL A 15 0.05 -0.58 -15.72
C VAL A 15 -0.25 -2.03 -15.31
N THR A 16 -1.48 -2.35 -14.90
CA THR A 16 -1.84 -3.67 -14.34
C THR A 16 -2.29 -4.73 -15.35
N CYS A 17 -2.24 -4.46 -16.66
CA CYS A 17 -2.57 -5.47 -17.67
C CYS A 17 -1.41 -6.42 -18.03
N PHE A 18 -0.21 -6.22 -17.45
CA PHE A 18 0.89 -7.18 -17.55
C PHE A 18 0.92 -8.14 -16.36
N LYS A 19 0.57 -9.41 -16.61
CA LYS A 19 0.74 -10.54 -15.68
C LYS A 19 2.12 -10.48 -14.98
N THR A 20 2.11 -10.72 -13.67
CA THR A 20 3.16 -11.35 -12.85
C THR A 20 4.53 -11.43 -13.53
N GLY A 21 5.35 -10.40 -13.38
CA GLY A 21 6.69 -10.39 -13.98
C GLY A 21 7.28 -9.03 -14.30
N VAL A 22 6.62 -7.91 -13.97
CA VAL A 22 7.26 -6.60 -14.04
C VAL A 22 8.27 -6.50 -12.90
N LYS A 23 9.51 -6.94 -13.16
CA LYS A 23 10.65 -6.15 -12.69
C LYS A 23 10.33 -4.72 -13.12
N PHE A 24 10.13 -3.84 -12.16
CA PHE A 24 10.04 -2.40 -12.38
C PHE A 24 11.07 -2.05 -13.46
N PHE A 25 10.62 -1.68 -14.65
CA PHE A 25 11.50 -1.12 -15.67
C PHE A 25 11.90 0.24 -15.12
N GLY A 26 13.02 0.27 -14.41
CA GLY A 26 13.40 1.37 -13.52
C GLY A 26 13.33 1.06 -12.03
N GLN A 27 13.45 -0.20 -11.56
CA GLN A 27 14.27 -0.35 -10.36
C GLN A 27 15.65 0.15 -10.78
N PRO A 28 16.19 1.25 -10.21
CA PRO A 28 17.60 1.55 -10.41
C PRO A 28 18.32 0.24 -10.10
N THR A 29 19.00 -0.29 -11.10
CA THR A 29 19.88 -1.44 -10.95
C THR A 29 20.82 -1.05 -9.81
N SER A 30 20.57 -1.62 -8.63
CA SER A 30 20.90 -1.10 -7.29
C SER A 30 20.37 0.31 -6.98
N LEU A 31 19.31 0.40 -6.16
CA LEU A 31 19.16 1.54 -5.24
C LEU A 31 20.43 1.54 -4.39
N ASP A 32 21.37 2.41 -4.72
CA ASP A 32 22.56 2.57 -3.91
C ASP A 32 22.14 3.25 -2.60
N ILE A 33 21.86 2.42 -1.59
CA ILE A 33 21.50 2.86 -0.24
C ILE A 33 22.70 3.45 0.53
N THR A 34 23.90 3.44 -0.08
CA THR A 34 25.10 4.02 0.54
C THR A 34 25.18 5.53 0.34
N GLU A 35 24.47 6.10 -0.64
CA GLU A 35 24.38 7.54 -0.89
C GLU A 35 23.00 8.10 -0.53
N SER A 36 22.96 9.38 -0.14
CA SER A 36 21.74 10.07 0.27
C SER A 36 20.92 10.55 -0.92
N ASN A 37 20.28 9.62 -1.63
CA ASN A 37 19.32 9.93 -2.69
C ASN A 37 17.95 10.33 -2.10
N HIS A 38 17.03 10.78 -2.96
CA HIS A 38 15.68 11.21 -2.56
C HIS A 38 14.88 10.17 -1.77
N TYR A 39 14.97 8.89 -2.15
CA TYR A 39 14.30 7.80 -1.43
C TYR A 39 14.85 7.66 0.00
N VAL A 40 16.17 7.68 0.15
CA VAL A 40 16.87 7.56 1.44
C VAL A 40 16.55 8.76 2.35
N ILE A 41 16.67 9.99 1.82
CA ILE A 41 16.36 11.23 2.55
C ILE A 41 14.92 11.21 3.05
N THR A 42 13.98 10.86 2.16
CA THR A 42 12.54 10.82 2.47
C THR A 42 12.23 9.76 3.52
N THR A 43 12.72 8.54 3.33
CA THR A 43 12.56 7.44 4.29
C THR A 43 13.10 7.82 5.66
N CYS A 44 14.27 8.45 5.69
CA CYS A 44 14.89 8.84 6.94
C CYS A 44 14.12 9.94 7.68
N ALA A 45 13.62 10.94 6.95
CA ALA A 45 12.77 11.98 7.53
C ALA A 45 11.44 11.42 8.06
N LEU A 46 10.87 10.43 7.36
CA LEU A 46 9.65 9.74 7.79
C LEU A 46 9.86 8.94 9.08
N TYR A 47 11.01 8.27 9.26
CA TYR A 47 11.35 7.68 10.56
C TYR A 47 11.48 8.75 11.65
N ARG A 48 12.19 9.85 11.38
CA ARG A 48 12.35 10.93 12.38
C ARG A 48 11.01 11.48 12.86
N ILE A 49 10.09 11.77 11.94
CA ILE A 49 8.78 12.30 12.33
C ILE A 49 7.93 11.24 13.03
N ALA A 50 8.03 9.97 12.62
CA ALA A 50 7.32 8.88 13.30
C ALA A 50 7.77 8.73 14.75
N ILE A 51 9.08 8.81 15.02
CA ILE A 51 9.61 8.82 16.39
C ILE A 51 9.02 9.97 17.20
N THR A 52 9.02 11.18 16.62
CA THR A 52 8.46 12.38 17.28
C THR A 52 6.97 12.21 17.56
N TYR A 53 6.24 11.61 16.63
CA TYR A 53 4.82 11.28 16.79
C TYR A 53 4.59 10.27 17.92
N LEU A 54 5.35 9.17 17.96
CA LEU A 54 5.22 8.14 18.99
C LEU A 54 5.58 8.68 20.39
N GLN A 55 6.58 9.56 20.49
CA GLN A 55 6.88 10.28 21.72
C GLN A 55 5.70 11.13 22.19
N HIS A 56 5.10 11.90 21.27
CA HIS A 56 4.00 12.79 21.62
C HIS A 56 2.71 12.06 21.98
N VAL A 57 2.35 11.01 21.23
CA VAL A 57 1.05 10.33 21.34
C VAL A 57 1.09 9.18 22.35
N HIS A 58 2.23 8.48 22.47
CA HIS A 58 2.36 7.27 23.28
C HIS A 58 3.38 7.40 24.42
N ASP A 59 3.96 8.60 24.65
CA ASP A 59 5.05 8.83 25.63
C ASP A 59 6.24 7.88 25.43
N HIS A 60 6.48 7.46 24.18
CA HIS A 60 7.46 6.44 23.83
C HIS A 60 8.82 7.06 23.49
N ASN A 61 9.68 7.23 24.49
CA ASN A 61 10.92 8.00 24.39
C ASN A 61 12.17 7.19 23.97
N ASP A 62 12.09 5.87 23.95
CA ASP A 62 13.26 4.98 23.77
C ASP A 62 13.85 5.00 22.35
N LEU A 63 13.06 5.44 21.37
CA LEU A 63 13.45 5.46 19.96
C LEU A 63 14.43 6.58 19.59
N ASP A 64 14.33 7.75 20.22
CA ASP A 64 15.14 8.92 19.84
C ASP A 64 16.63 8.70 20.12
N ALA A 65 16.96 8.03 21.22
CA ALA A 65 18.34 7.65 21.54
C ALA A 65 18.94 6.63 20.56
N LYS A 66 18.09 5.84 19.87
CA LYS A 66 18.49 4.84 18.87
C LYS A 66 18.60 5.42 17.47
N PHE A 67 18.03 6.59 17.22
CA PHE A 67 17.96 7.18 15.89
C PHE A 67 19.14 8.11 15.62
N GLN A 68 19.85 7.87 14.53
CA GLN A 68 20.94 8.71 14.07
C GLN A 68 20.80 8.93 12.57
N ALA A 69 20.88 10.18 12.14
CA ALA A 69 20.87 10.55 10.73
C ALA A 69 22.12 11.40 10.43
N ALA A 70 22.84 11.05 9.37
CA ALA A 70 23.97 11.82 8.86
C ALA A 70 23.75 12.08 7.37
N GLY A 71 23.79 13.35 6.96
CA GLY A 71 23.56 13.73 5.56
C GLY A 71 22.19 13.27 5.01
N GLY A 72 21.17 13.14 5.87
CA GLY A 72 19.86 12.63 5.47
C GLY A 72 19.74 11.10 5.35
N ASN A 73 20.78 10.34 5.72
CA ASN A 73 20.76 8.88 5.76
C ASN A 73 20.83 8.39 7.21
N CYS A 74 19.92 7.48 7.61
CA CYS A 74 19.90 6.84 8.93
C CYS A 74 20.07 5.32 8.88
N GLY A 75 20.58 4.79 7.77
CA GLY A 75 20.76 3.36 7.56
C GLY A 75 19.43 2.60 7.60
N ASP A 76 19.52 1.30 7.89
CA ASP A 76 18.34 0.46 8.03
C ASP A 76 17.75 0.57 9.45
N PHE A 77 16.75 1.45 9.59
CA PHE A 77 15.98 1.61 10.81
C PHE A 77 14.67 0.80 10.82
N HIS A 78 14.38 0.02 9.76
CA HIS A 78 13.06 -0.58 9.58
C HIS A 78 12.72 -1.59 10.67
N MET A 79 13.66 -2.48 11.01
CA MET A 79 13.43 -3.51 12.03
C MET A 79 13.24 -2.93 13.42
N ILE A 80 13.95 -1.84 13.75
CA ILE A 80 13.87 -1.19 15.06
C ILE A 80 12.48 -0.59 15.23
N ILE A 81 12.06 0.29 14.31
CA ILE A 81 10.75 0.92 14.44
C ILE A 81 9.59 -0.07 14.33
N ALA A 82 9.72 -1.13 13.50
CA ALA A 82 8.68 -2.13 13.37
C ALA A 82 8.41 -2.84 14.70
N ARG A 83 9.47 -3.20 15.43
CA ARG A 83 9.35 -3.80 16.75
C ARG A 83 8.67 -2.86 17.75
N GLU A 84 9.05 -1.59 17.76
CA GLU A 84 8.51 -0.62 18.74
C GLU A 84 7.04 -0.29 18.43
N LEU A 85 6.65 -0.25 17.14
CA LEU A 85 5.24 -0.17 16.75
C LEU A 85 4.46 -1.39 17.24
N GLU A 86 5.01 -2.60 17.10
CA GLU A 86 4.39 -3.81 17.63
C GLU A 86 4.24 -3.78 19.16
N GLU A 87 5.23 -3.26 19.89
CA GLU A 87 5.14 -3.06 21.35
C GLU A 87 4.03 -2.07 21.76
N LEU A 88 3.68 -1.13 20.87
CA LEU A 88 2.59 -0.18 21.04
C LEU A 88 1.25 -0.67 20.46
N ASP A 89 1.16 -1.92 20.04
CA ASP A 89 -0.01 -2.50 19.37
C ASP A 89 -0.41 -1.71 18.11
N ILE A 90 0.58 -1.24 17.35
CA ILE A 90 0.39 -0.61 16.04
C ILE A 90 0.93 -1.55 14.98
N ASN A 91 0.14 -1.86 13.95
CA ASN A 91 0.61 -2.74 12.89
C ASN A 91 1.73 -2.06 12.08
N PRO A 92 2.99 -2.57 12.12
CA PRO A 92 4.13 -1.94 11.45
C PRO A 92 4.01 -1.95 9.92
N ILE A 93 3.13 -2.78 9.36
CA ILE A 93 2.86 -2.82 7.93
C ILE A 93 2.25 -1.49 7.45
N PHE A 94 1.38 -0.86 8.24
CA PHE A 94 0.73 0.39 7.86
C PHE A 94 1.75 1.51 7.66
N PHE A 95 2.63 1.70 8.63
CA PHE A 95 3.71 2.68 8.54
C PHE A 95 4.66 2.36 7.37
N ARG A 96 5.01 1.08 7.17
CA ARG A 96 5.84 0.66 6.05
C ARG A 96 5.20 1.02 4.70
N LEU A 97 3.93 0.68 4.50
CA LEU A 97 3.21 0.97 3.25
C LEU A 97 3.10 2.47 3.00
N ALA A 98 2.71 3.24 4.01
CA ALA A 98 2.63 4.71 3.92
C ALA A 98 4.00 5.31 3.56
N ARG A 99 5.08 4.84 4.18
CA ARG A 99 6.44 5.27 3.89
C ARG A 99 6.84 4.96 2.45
N GLU A 100 6.60 3.73 1.98
CA GLU A 100 6.89 3.35 0.60
C GLU A 100 6.08 4.17 -0.40
N GLU A 101 4.79 4.42 -0.16
CA GLU A 101 3.96 5.24 -1.04
C GLU A 101 4.56 6.65 -1.21
N ILE A 102 5.00 7.29 -0.12
CA ILE A 102 5.63 8.62 -0.19
C ILE A 102 7.00 8.56 -0.86
N ALA A 103 7.86 7.62 -0.46
CA ALA A 103 9.25 7.54 -0.94
C ALA A 103 9.33 7.12 -2.42
N LEU A 104 8.46 6.22 -2.86
CA LEU A 104 8.34 5.83 -4.26
C LEU A 104 7.74 6.95 -5.11
N ALA A 105 6.70 7.64 -4.63
CA ALA A 105 6.14 8.79 -5.34
C ALA A 105 7.18 9.90 -5.50
N ASN A 106 8.04 10.12 -4.49
CA ASN A 106 9.17 11.04 -4.60
C ASN A 106 10.05 10.66 -5.81
N ILE A 107 10.69 9.49 -5.82
CA ILE A 107 11.58 9.10 -6.94
C ILE A 107 10.87 8.93 -8.29
N MET A 108 9.55 8.70 -8.30
CA MET A 108 8.77 8.58 -9.53
C MET A 108 8.59 9.94 -10.22
N THR A 109 8.83 11.05 -9.54
CA THR A 109 8.81 12.41 -10.13
C THR A 109 9.80 12.50 -11.29
N ASP A 110 11.01 11.94 -11.14
CA ASP A 110 12.01 11.86 -12.22
C ASP A 110 11.58 11.01 -13.42
N LEU A 111 10.52 10.21 -13.30
CA LEU A 111 9.98 9.45 -14.44
C LEU A 111 8.79 10.16 -15.09
N ILE A 112 7.95 10.79 -14.27
CA ILE A 112 6.68 11.40 -14.73
C ILE A 112 6.91 12.83 -15.23
N TYR A 113 7.80 13.57 -14.59
CA TYR A 113 8.00 15.00 -14.79
C TYR A 113 9.41 15.38 -15.26
N ASP A 114 10.24 14.39 -15.66
CA ASP A 114 11.60 14.57 -16.19
C ASP A 114 11.82 15.81 -17.09
N PRO A 115 10.95 16.11 -18.09
CA PRO A 115 11.20 17.27 -18.95
C PRO A 115 10.74 18.62 -18.36
N VAL A 116 10.17 18.68 -17.17
CA VAL A 116 9.44 19.84 -16.65
C VAL A 116 10.30 20.62 -15.64
N SER A 117 10.90 21.72 -16.07
CA SER A 117 11.94 22.41 -15.28
C SER A 117 11.49 22.89 -13.90
N TYR A 118 10.29 23.46 -13.77
CA TYR A 118 9.80 23.92 -12.47
C TYR A 118 9.55 22.79 -11.45
N THR A 119 9.39 21.53 -11.86
CA THR A 119 9.24 20.40 -10.92
C THR A 119 10.57 19.99 -10.31
N HIS A 120 11.69 20.39 -10.92
CA HIS A 120 13.06 20.10 -10.50
C HIS A 120 13.82 21.37 -10.06
N PHE A 121 13.18 22.55 -10.10
CA PHE A 121 13.85 23.85 -9.89
C PHE A 121 15.01 24.13 -10.87
N ASP A 122 15.00 23.48 -12.03
CA ASP A 122 15.96 23.69 -13.10
C ASP A 122 15.71 24.98 -13.87
N ASN A 123 16.69 25.36 -14.69
CA ASN A 123 16.58 26.45 -15.66
C ASN A 123 16.16 27.79 -15.03
N GLU A 124 16.46 27.99 -13.74
CA GLU A 124 16.09 29.14 -12.92
C GLU A 124 14.57 29.35 -12.77
N GLU A 125 13.74 28.32 -12.97
CA GLU A 125 12.28 28.38 -12.81
C GLU A 125 11.79 28.41 -11.35
N PHE A 126 12.50 29.13 -10.47
CA PHE A 126 12.21 29.19 -9.03
C PHE A 126 10.80 29.68 -8.70
N GLU A 127 10.30 30.69 -9.42
CA GLU A 127 8.95 31.23 -9.16
C GLU A 127 7.87 30.20 -9.46
N ASN A 128 8.00 29.48 -10.57
CA ASN A 128 7.05 28.43 -10.95
C ASN A 128 7.20 27.20 -10.03
N GLY A 129 8.42 26.84 -9.63
CA GLY A 129 8.65 25.75 -8.69
C GLY A 129 8.02 26.02 -7.33
N VAL A 130 8.13 27.24 -6.79
CA VAL A 130 7.44 27.63 -5.54
C VAL A 130 5.92 27.56 -5.68
N LYS A 131 5.35 28.02 -6.81
CA LYS A 131 3.91 27.91 -7.07
C LYS A 131 3.48 26.43 -7.13
N PHE A 132 4.29 25.58 -7.75
CA PHE A 132 4.03 24.15 -7.85
C PHE A 132 4.05 23.47 -6.49
N VAL A 133 5.09 23.69 -5.67
CA VAL A 133 5.18 23.18 -4.29
C VAL A 133 3.99 23.65 -3.44
N THR A 134 3.59 24.92 -3.56
CA THR A 134 2.43 25.47 -2.85
C THR A 134 1.13 24.79 -3.28
N MET A 135 0.94 24.56 -4.57
CA MET A 135 -0.22 23.85 -5.12
C MET A 135 -0.28 22.41 -4.62
N LEU A 136 0.84 21.69 -4.63
CA LEU A 136 0.91 20.32 -4.11
C LEU A 136 0.61 20.28 -2.62
N SER A 137 1.13 21.22 -1.83
CA SER A 137 0.82 21.32 -0.39
C SER A 137 -0.69 21.47 -0.13
N GLN A 138 -1.38 22.33 -0.88
CA GLN A 138 -2.83 22.48 -0.81
C GLN A 138 -3.58 21.19 -1.22
N ALA A 139 -3.08 20.49 -2.23
CA ALA A 139 -3.65 19.21 -2.69
C ALA A 139 -3.46 18.09 -1.65
N VAL A 140 -2.34 18.04 -0.92
CA VAL A 140 -2.13 17.12 0.21
C VAL A 140 -3.18 17.36 1.28
N GLN A 141 -3.35 18.61 1.73
CA GLN A 141 -4.34 18.96 2.75
C GLN A 141 -5.77 18.64 2.29
N SER A 142 -6.11 18.94 1.04
CA SER A 142 -7.42 18.65 0.47
C SER A 142 -7.71 17.15 0.35
N SER A 143 -6.69 16.35 0.04
CA SER A 143 -6.81 14.88 -0.01
C SER A 143 -6.99 14.30 1.39
N MET A 144 -6.22 14.77 2.38
CA MET A 144 -6.38 14.36 3.78
C MET A 144 -7.77 14.73 4.33
N ALA A 145 -8.30 15.91 3.99
CA ALA A 145 -9.65 16.33 4.39
C ALA A 145 -10.75 15.43 3.81
N ARG A 146 -10.50 14.81 2.66
CA ARG A 146 -11.39 13.83 2.02
C ARG A 146 -11.08 12.38 2.39
N LEU A 147 -10.16 12.15 3.33
CA LEU A 147 -9.69 10.82 3.77
C LEU A 147 -9.01 10.00 2.66
N GLU A 148 -8.52 10.66 1.61
CA GLU A 148 -7.82 10.02 0.49
C GLU A 148 -6.33 9.87 0.78
N TRP A 149 -5.99 9.02 1.75
CA TRP A 149 -4.63 8.94 2.30
C TRP A 149 -3.56 8.56 1.27
N THR A 150 -3.84 7.60 0.40
CA THR A 150 -2.91 7.19 -0.66
C THR A 150 -2.64 8.34 -1.64
N GLN A 151 -3.68 9.09 -2.03
CA GLN A 151 -3.51 10.28 -2.88
C GLN A 151 -2.71 11.37 -2.16
N ALA A 152 -3.02 11.64 -0.89
CA ALA A 152 -2.29 12.61 -0.08
C ALA A 152 -0.80 12.25 -0.01
N ARG A 153 -0.45 10.98 0.25
CA ARG A 153 0.92 10.50 0.32
C ARG A 153 1.67 10.60 -1.00
N MET A 154 1.01 10.26 -2.10
CA MET A 154 1.59 10.37 -3.44
C MET A 154 1.91 11.83 -3.81
N VAL A 155 0.94 12.74 -3.62
CA VAL A 155 1.12 14.18 -3.88
C VAL A 155 2.21 14.76 -2.97
N PHE A 156 2.27 14.31 -1.71
CA PHE A 156 3.32 14.70 -0.79
C PHE A 156 4.70 14.22 -1.25
N GLY A 157 4.82 13.00 -1.77
CA GLY A 157 6.05 12.49 -2.39
C GLY A 157 6.54 13.37 -3.54
N PHE A 158 5.65 13.75 -4.48
CA PHE A 158 5.99 14.68 -5.57
C PHE A 158 6.45 16.04 -5.05
N MET A 159 5.80 16.54 -4.00
CA MET A 159 6.19 17.81 -3.37
C MET A 159 7.59 17.73 -2.76
N LEU A 160 7.88 16.63 -2.06
CA LEU A 160 9.19 16.39 -1.44
C LEU A 160 10.30 16.30 -2.49
N HIS A 161 10.06 15.65 -3.63
CA HIS A 161 11.01 15.58 -4.73
C HIS A 161 11.46 16.97 -5.15
N SER A 162 10.51 17.82 -5.57
CA SER A 162 10.79 19.19 -5.99
C SER A 162 11.53 19.99 -4.92
N MET A 163 11.12 19.85 -3.65
CA MET A 163 11.78 20.55 -2.54
C MET A 163 13.22 20.09 -2.31
N GLN A 164 13.51 18.80 -2.51
CA GLN A 164 14.84 18.24 -2.33
C GLN A 164 15.74 18.63 -3.52
N ASP A 165 15.22 18.61 -4.75
CA ASP A 165 15.91 19.07 -5.96
C ASP A 165 16.35 20.53 -5.88
N PHE A 166 15.55 21.39 -5.25
CA PHE A 166 15.99 22.77 -5.00
C PHE A 166 17.38 22.84 -4.35
N TYR A 167 17.72 21.94 -3.41
CA TYR A 167 19.00 21.97 -2.70
C TYR A 167 20.14 21.34 -3.51
N SER A 168 19.86 20.37 -4.38
CA SER A 168 20.86 19.72 -5.24
C SER A 168 21.07 20.43 -6.58
N HIS A 169 20.08 21.17 -7.09
CA HIS A 169 20.13 21.78 -8.43
C HIS A 169 20.34 23.30 -8.40
N SER A 170 20.16 23.97 -7.25
CA SER A 170 20.46 25.41 -7.08
C SER A 170 21.81 25.68 -6.43
N ASN A 171 22.25 26.94 -6.39
CA ASN A 171 23.45 27.37 -5.65
C ASN A 171 23.21 27.61 -4.14
N TRP A 172 22.13 27.12 -3.54
CA TRP A 172 21.77 27.41 -2.13
C TRP A 172 22.92 27.14 -1.15
N ILE A 173 23.60 26.00 -1.30
CA ILE A 173 24.71 25.59 -0.43
C ILE A 173 25.96 26.45 -0.66
N GLU A 174 26.21 26.87 -1.90
CA GLU A 174 27.34 27.70 -2.30
C GLU A 174 27.18 29.14 -1.83
N LEU A 175 25.94 29.61 -1.66
CA LEU A 175 25.62 30.88 -0.98
C LEU A 175 25.88 30.82 0.55
N GLY A 176 26.43 29.72 1.06
CA GLY A 176 26.73 29.54 2.49
C GLY A 176 25.50 29.19 3.33
N MET A 177 24.34 28.94 2.71
CA MET A 177 23.15 28.57 3.44
C MET A 177 23.25 27.10 3.88
N ARG A 178 22.93 26.85 5.15
CA ARG A 178 22.94 25.51 5.78
C ARG A 178 21.62 25.15 6.45
N GLU A 179 20.63 26.03 6.33
CA GLU A 179 19.29 25.85 6.87
C GLU A 179 18.26 25.75 5.74
N PRO A 180 17.12 25.07 5.97
CA PRO A 180 16.02 25.04 5.01
C PRO A 180 15.53 26.44 4.63
N ASN A 181 15.27 26.66 3.33
CA ASN A 181 14.66 27.90 2.90
C ASN A 181 13.21 27.97 3.40
N LYS A 182 12.95 28.91 4.32
CA LYS A 182 11.63 29.11 4.92
C LYS A 182 10.54 29.54 3.92
N ASP A 183 10.94 30.11 2.80
CA ASP A 183 10.04 30.68 1.80
C ASP A 183 9.60 29.64 0.75
N LEU A 184 10.28 28.48 0.70
CA LEU A 184 10.00 27.36 -0.22
C LEU A 184 8.61 26.76 -0.03
N THR A 185 8.19 26.54 1.22
CA THR A 185 6.84 26.04 1.56
C THR A 185 5.84 27.16 1.81
N ALA A 186 6.28 28.42 1.94
CA ALA A 186 5.43 29.57 2.23
C ALA A 186 4.86 30.25 0.96
N GLY A 187 5.18 29.75 -0.24
CA GLY A 187 4.73 30.35 -1.49
C GLY A 187 5.36 31.72 -1.78
N ARG A 188 6.54 32.01 -1.21
CA ARG A 188 7.20 33.31 -1.28
C ARG A 188 8.44 33.26 -2.17
N ARG A 189 8.94 34.43 -2.56
CA ARG A 189 10.18 34.54 -3.34
C ARG A 189 11.36 34.01 -2.51
N LEU A 190 12.13 33.09 -3.10
CA LEU A 190 13.25 32.41 -2.45
C LEU A 190 14.49 33.28 -2.24
N GLY A 191 14.58 34.38 -2.97
CA GLY A 191 15.72 35.29 -2.99
C GLY A 191 15.79 36.09 -4.30
N SER A 192 16.88 36.82 -4.49
CA SER A 192 17.17 37.50 -5.76
C SER A 192 17.69 36.47 -6.77
N VAL A 193 16.89 36.14 -7.78
CA VAL A 193 17.27 35.20 -8.85
C VAL A 193 18.14 35.91 -9.89
N ALA A 194 19.17 35.25 -10.39
CA ALA A 194 20.02 35.76 -11.46
C ALA A 194 19.18 35.93 -12.74
N ASP A 195 19.22 37.11 -13.38
CA ASP A 195 18.53 37.31 -14.66
C ASP A 195 19.23 36.56 -15.81
N GLU A 196 18.56 36.46 -16.96
CA GLU A 196 19.05 35.72 -18.15
C GLU A 196 20.46 36.14 -18.60
N ASN A 197 20.83 37.42 -18.41
CA ASN A 197 22.11 37.98 -18.85
C ASN A 197 23.21 37.90 -17.77
N THR A 198 22.84 37.59 -16.54
CA THR A 198 23.76 37.42 -15.42
C THR A 198 24.52 36.11 -15.60
N LYS A 199 25.83 36.21 -15.82
CA LYS A 199 26.70 35.03 -15.97
C LYS A 199 26.88 34.34 -14.63
N THR A 200 26.33 33.15 -14.49
CA THR A 200 26.35 32.38 -13.25
C THR A 200 27.45 31.31 -13.22
N CYS A 201 27.95 30.87 -14.38
CA CYS A 201 29.05 29.91 -14.51
C CYS A 201 30.24 30.43 -15.33
N LYS A 202 31.42 29.92 -15.00
CA LYS A 202 32.62 29.96 -15.85
C LYS A 202 32.71 28.66 -16.66
N THR A 203 33.12 28.75 -17.92
CA THR A 203 33.44 27.58 -18.73
C THR A 203 34.78 27.01 -18.29
N CYS A 204 34.83 25.69 -18.05
CA CYS A 204 36.06 25.01 -17.69
C CYS A 204 36.77 24.49 -18.95
N LEU A 205 38.10 24.60 -18.99
CA LEU A 205 38.92 24.10 -20.09
C LEU A 205 39.46 22.72 -19.71
N GLY A 206 39.07 21.68 -20.46
CA GLY A 206 39.55 20.32 -20.19
C GLY A 206 38.98 19.71 -18.89
N SER A 207 39.70 18.76 -18.31
CA SER A 207 39.34 18.09 -17.05
C SER A 207 39.86 18.81 -15.80
N ASP A 208 39.84 20.16 -15.77
CA ASP A 208 40.26 20.94 -14.60
C ASP A 208 39.24 20.76 -13.45
N GLU A 209 39.51 19.78 -12.57
CA GLU A 209 38.64 19.45 -11.44
C GLU A 209 38.42 20.63 -10.48
N ASP A 210 39.44 21.48 -10.26
CA ASP A 210 39.32 22.65 -9.40
C ASP A 210 38.40 23.70 -10.02
N CYS A 211 38.45 23.86 -11.35
CA CYS A 211 37.50 24.68 -12.08
C CYS A 211 36.08 24.17 -11.92
N VAL A 212 35.85 22.87 -12.17
CA VAL A 212 34.52 22.24 -12.14
C VAL A 212 33.90 22.33 -10.76
N ARG A 213 34.68 22.14 -9.69
CA ARG A 213 34.19 22.22 -8.30
C ARG A 213 33.85 23.65 -7.85
N ASN A 214 34.36 24.67 -8.54
CA ASN A 214 34.20 26.08 -8.17
C ASN A 214 33.85 26.93 -9.39
N ASN A 215 32.94 26.46 -10.24
CA ASN A 215 32.64 27.12 -11.51
C ASN A 215 31.67 28.30 -11.38
N LEU A 216 31.04 28.49 -10.22
CA LEU A 216 30.09 29.57 -9.97
C LEU A 216 30.74 30.96 -9.98
N ARG A 217 29.99 31.93 -10.51
CA ARG A 217 30.37 33.35 -10.63
C ARG A 217 29.51 34.30 -9.83
N VAL A 218 28.48 33.78 -9.16
CA VAL A 218 27.54 34.57 -8.36
C VAL A 218 27.58 34.13 -6.91
N ASP A 219 27.66 35.11 -6.01
CA ASP A 219 27.71 34.97 -4.56
C ASP A 219 26.50 35.64 -3.86
N ASN A 220 25.69 36.40 -4.61
CA ASN A 220 24.55 37.16 -4.08
C ASN A 220 23.23 36.93 -4.83
N TYR A 221 23.24 36.05 -5.84
CA TYR A 221 22.06 35.70 -6.63
C TYR A 221 21.83 34.19 -6.62
N LEU A 222 20.56 33.80 -6.57
CA LEU A 222 20.12 32.43 -6.72
C LEU A 222 20.16 32.04 -8.21
N THR A 223 20.75 30.88 -8.51
CA THR A 223 20.81 30.27 -9.85
C THR A 223 20.63 28.76 -9.72
N SER A 224 20.20 28.10 -10.78
CA SER A 224 20.15 26.63 -10.87
C SER A 224 20.75 26.13 -12.18
N GLY A 225 20.95 24.81 -12.22
CA GLY A 225 21.44 24.11 -13.37
C GLY A 225 20.45 24.15 -14.52
N TYR A 226 20.96 24.34 -15.73
CA TYR A 226 20.14 24.18 -16.93
C TYR A 226 20.18 22.74 -17.42
N PHE A 227 19.00 22.15 -17.64
CA PHE A 227 18.79 20.76 -18.05
C PHE A 227 17.91 20.67 -19.30
N ALA A 228 18.29 19.80 -20.25
CA ALA A 228 17.56 19.59 -21.50
C ALA A 228 17.60 18.10 -21.92
N HIS A 229 16.55 17.34 -21.55
CA HIS A 229 16.44 15.94 -21.97
C HIS A 229 15.62 15.77 -23.27
N PHE A 230 14.39 16.30 -23.34
CA PHE A 230 13.46 16.06 -24.46
C PHE A 230 12.82 17.31 -25.08
N TYR A 231 12.89 18.47 -24.43
CA TYR A 231 12.38 19.75 -24.97
C TYR A 231 13.54 20.68 -25.33
N PRO A 232 13.39 21.55 -26.35
CA PRO A 232 14.41 22.51 -26.72
C PRO A 232 14.48 23.64 -25.68
N VAL A 233 15.05 23.34 -24.51
CA VAL A 233 15.46 24.37 -23.55
C VAL A 233 16.73 25.00 -24.10
N LYS A 234 16.69 26.32 -24.32
CA LYS A 234 17.87 27.08 -24.69
C LYS A 234 18.54 27.56 -23.41
N LYS A 235 19.70 27.00 -23.10
CA LYS A 235 20.54 27.54 -22.02
C LYS A 235 21.15 28.89 -22.45
N PRO A 236 20.93 29.98 -21.70
CA PRO A 236 21.54 31.26 -22.00
C PRO A 236 23.07 31.23 -21.86
N PRO A 237 23.82 32.03 -22.65
CA PRO A 237 25.27 32.09 -22.57
C PRO A 237 25.77 32.49 -21.17
N GLY A 238 26.66 31.67 -20.59
CA GLY A 238 27.24 31.91 -19.27
C GLY A 238 26.42 31.39 -18.09
N LYS A 239 25.30 30.70 -18.33
CA LYS A 239 24.56 29.95 -17.31
C LYS A 239 25.15 28.56 -17.09
N CYS A 240 25.04 28.07 -15.85
CA CYS A 240 25.53 26.75 -15.47
C CYS A 240 24.71 25.63 -16.10
N HIS A 241 25.37 24.55 -16.51
CA HIS A 241 24.67 23.31 -16.78
C HIS A 241 24.21 22.71 -15.46
N HIS A 242 23.22 21.82 -15.53
CA HIS A 242 22.90 20.93 -14.42
C HIS A 242 24.08 20.00 -14.14
N GLY A 243 24.61 19.34 -15.18
CA GLY A 243 25.76 18.42 -15.08
C GLY A 243 25.46 17.02 -15.61
N TYR A 244 24.21 16.73 -15.96
CA TYR A 244 23.78 15.54 -16.70
C TYR A 244 23.32 15.95 -18.11
N LEU A 245 23.84 15.28 -19.15
CA LEU A 245 23.51 15.52 -20.58
C LEU A 245 23.63 16.99 -21.04
N CYS A 246 24.82 17.39 -21.50
CA CYS A 246 25.17 18.81 -21.71
C CYS A 246 25.10 19.26 -23.17
N TYR A 247 24.38 18.53 -24.03
CA TYR A 247 24.25 18.89 -25.42
C TYR A 247 23.15 19.94 -25.61
N PHE A 248 23.53 21.22 -25.53
CA PHE A 248 22.66 22.34 -25.86
C PHE A 248 22.98 22.85 -27.28
N PRO A 249 21.99 23.09 -28.15
CA PRO A 249 22.24 23.65 -29.48
C PRO A 249 22.98 25.01 -29.40
N GLY A 250 24.19 25.08 -29.96
CA GLY A 250 25.04 26.27 -29.95
C GLY A 250 25.91 26.44 -28.71
N ASP A 251 25.94 25.44 -27.81
CA ASP A 251 26.90 25.33 -26.73
C ASP A 251 27.96 24.28 -27.10
N ASN A 252 29.25 24.66 -27.06
CA ASN A 252 30.37 23.79 -27.44
C ASN A 252 31.03 23.13 -26.22
N ASN A 253 30.29 23.00 -25.12
CA ASN A 253 30.85 22.49 -23.88
C ASN A 253 30.87 20.95 -23.82
N GLU A 254 32.04 20.37 -24.05
CA GLU A 254 32.28 18.92 -24.04
C GLU A 254 32.39 18.32 -22.62
N TYR A 255 32.69 19.13 -21.61
CA TYR A 255 33.10 18.66 -20.26
C TYR A 255 32.02 18.75 -19.18
N CYS A 256 30.81 19.20 -19.52
CA CYS A 256 29.66 19.14 -18.62
C CYS A 256 29.87 19.83 -17.26
N GLU A 257 30.65 20.92 -17.16
CA GLU A 257 30.71 21.69 -15.91
C GLU A 257 29.32 22.20 -15.55
N GLY A 258 28.92 21.97 -14.30
CA GLY A 258 27.58 22.28 -13.82
C GLY A 258 27.54 22.51 -12.33
N ILE A 259 26.34 22.52 -11.78
CA ILE A 259 26.09 22.88 -10.38
C ILE A 259 25.46 21.74 -9.56
N SER A 260 25.09 20.63 -10.20
CA SER A 260 24.40 19.52 -9.55
C SER A 260 25.21 18.91 -8.39
N LYS A 261 24.48 18.57 -7.32
CA LYS A 261 24.93 17.74 -6.19
C LYS A 261 24.15 16.44 -6.06
N ASP A 262 23.57 15.90 -7.13
CA ASP A 262 22.69 14.72 -7.03
C ASP A 262 23.38 13.47 -6.48
N ARG A 263 24.70 13.38 -6.72
CA ARG A 263 25.56 12.27 -6.31
C ARG A 263 26.97 12.75 -6.02
N LEU A 264 27.76 11.92 -5.35
CA LEU A 264 29.15 12.25 -4.97
C LEU A 264 30.04 12.62 -6.16
N HIS A 265 29.77 12.07 -7.34
CA HIS A 265 30.53 12.29 -8.58
C HIS A 265 29.90 13.33 -9.52
N ALA A 266 28.86 14.05 -9.10
CA ALA A 266 28.34 15.20 -9.84
C ALA A 266 29.35 16.37 -9.83
N PRO A 267 29.23 17.38 -10.72
CA PRO A 267 30.17 18.50 -10.76
C PRO A 267 30.41 19.16 -9.39
N HIS A 268 29.34 19.36 -8.61
CA HIS A 268 29.40 19.89 -7.24
C HIS A 268 29.12 18.80 -6.19
N GLY A 269 29.36 17.53 -6.51
CA GLY A 269 29.11 16.38 -5.63
C GLY A 269 29.88 16.41 -4.31
N HIS A 270 30.94 17.20 -4.20
CA HIS A 270 31.62 17.46 -2.94
C HIS A 270 30.76 18.20 -1.89
N LEU A 271 29.62 18.78 -2.31
CA LEU A 271 28.60 19.39 -1.44
C LEU A 271 27.33 18.52 -1.31
N HIS A 272 27.36 17.28 -1.83
CA HIS A 272 26.20 16.37 -1.81
C HIS A 272 25.70 16.12 -0.38
N GLN A 273 26.61 15.86 0.56
CA GLN A 273 26.26 15.56 1.95
C GLN A 273 25.61 16.78 2.64
N GLU A 274 26.14 17.98 2.41
CA GLU A 274 25.54 19.22 2.90
C GLU A 274 24.16 19.47 2.29
N ALA A 275 24.03 19.33 0.96
CA ALA A 275 22.75 19.49 0.27
C ALA A 275 21.70 18.49 0.79
N ALA A 276 22.07 17.22 0.90
CA ALA A 276 21.23 16.16 1.43
C ALA A 276 20.83 16.41 2.90
N SER A 277 21.75 16.93 3.72
CA SER A 277 21.43 17.32 5.11
C SER A 277 20.40 18.45 5.18
N VAL A 278 20.51 19.47 4.33
CA VAL A 278 19.53 20.57 4.29
C VAL A 278 18.18 20.07 3.75
N ALA A 279 18.20 19.22 2.73
CA ALA A 279 17.02 18.60 2.14
C ALA A 279 16.27 17.70 3.15
N TYR A 280 17.00 16.93 3.96
CA TYR A 280 16.45 16.17 5.08
C TYR A 280 15.79 17.08 6.12
N ASN A 281 16.48 18.13 6.56
CA ASN A 281 15.93 19.08 7.54
C ASN A 281 14.67 19.79 6.98
N ALA A 282 14.65 20.14 5.69
CA ALA A 282 13.49 20.71 5.03
C ALA A 282 12.31 19.71 4.97
N THR A 283 12.60 18.44 4.71
CA THR A 283 11.60 17.36 4.70
C THR A 283 11.00 17.14 6.09
N VAL A 284 11.82 17.07 7.14
CA VAL A 284 11.35 16.98 8.53
C VAL A 284 10.53 18.22 8.92
N LYS A 285 10.96 19.41 8.51
CA LYS A 285 10.24 20.65 8.76
C LYS A 285 8.84 20.64 8.14
N VAL A 286 8.71 20.28 6.86
CA VAL A 286 7.39 20.28 6.19
C VAL A 286 6.47 19.17 6.72
N LEU A 287 7.03 18.04 7.17
CA LEU A 287 6.27 17.02 7.90
C LEU A 287 5.69 17.57 9.21
N ASN A 288 6.49 18.34 9.97
CA ASN A 288 5.99 19.03 11.17
C ASN A 288 4.95 20.10 10.82
N GLU A 289 5.17 20.90 9.76
CA GLU A 289 4.19 21.89 9.30
C GLU A 289 2.86 21.21 8.93
N LEU A 290 2.90 20.09 8.20
CA LEU A 290 1.72 19.29 7.87
C LEU A 290 1.00 18.80 9.12
N TRP A 291 1.73 18.24 10.09
CA TRP A 291 1.15 17.82 11.37
C TRP A 291 0.50 18.99 12.10
N THR A 292 1.17 20.13 12.26
CA THR A 292 0.59 21.30 12.94
C THR A 292 -0.65 21.87 12.25
N SER A 293 -0.77 21.68 10.93
CA SER A 293 -1.92 22.13 10.14
C SER A 293 -3.09 21.14 10.12
N THR A 294 -2.92 19.95 10.69
CA THR A 294 -3.92 18.86 10.68
C THR A 294 -4.15 18.35 12.10
N SER A 295 -5.14 17.47 12.30
CA SER A 295 -5.31 16.83 13.61
C SER A 295 -4.25 15.75 13.80
N THR A 296 -3.82 15.51 15.06
CA THR A 296 -2.87 14.42 15.38
C THR A 296 -3.36 13.06 14.87
N ASN A 297 -4.66 12.78 14.96
CA ASN A 297 -5.22 11.53 14.42
C ASN A 297 -5.12 11.46 12.88
N ALA A 298 -5.44 12.53 12.17
CA ALA A 298 -5.32 12.57 10.71
C ALA A 298 -3.86 12.44 10.26
N PHE A 299 -2.93 13.07 10.97
CA PHE A 299 -1.50 12.92 10.70
C PHE A 299 -0.99 11.51 10.97
N GLY A 300 -1.44 10.87 12.07
CA GLY A 300 -1.18 9.47 12.37
C GLY A 300 -1.68 8.54 11.26
N ARG A 301 -2.91 8.73 10.77
CA ARG A 301 -3.47 7.97 9.63
C ARG A 301 -2.69 8.19 8.34
N PHE A 302 -2.30 9.43 8.06
CA PHE A 302 -1.46 9.77 6.91
C PHE A 302 -0.14 8.98 6.93
N LEU A 303 0.53 8.89 8.09
CA LEU A 303 1.76 8.12 8.25
C LEU A 303 1.54 6.61 8.45
N GLY A 304 0.32 6.12 8.62
CA GLY A 304 0.08 4.71 8.96
C GLY A 304 0.56 4.35 10.37
N LEU A 305 0.51 5.30 11.31
CA LEU A 305 0.86 5.16 12.73
C LEU A 305 -0.38 4.92 13.62
N THR A 306 -1.49 4.52 13.02
CA THR A 306 -2.74 4.22 13.71
C THR A 306 -3.32 2.93 13.14
N ASN A 307 -3.94 2.11 13.98
CA ASN A 307 -4.71 0.95 13.52
C ASN A 307 -6.07 1.40 12.98
N ALA A 308 -6.05 2.02 11.81
CA ALA A 308 -7.26 2.44 11.12
C ALA A 308 -7.76 1.29 10.24
N SER A 309 -9.06 1.05 10.28
CA SER A 309 -9.76 0.10 9.42
C SER A 309 -11.05 0.72 8.90
N SER A 310 -11.55 0.19 7.78
CA SER A 310 -12.86 0.53 7.23
C SER A 310 -13.79 -0.67 7.26
N LEU A 311 -15.08 -0.39 7.42
CA LEU A 311 -16.14 -1.30 7.01
C LEU A 311 -16.72 -0.81 5.68
N VAL A 312 -16.69 -1.65 4.66
CA VAL A 312 -17.05 -1.27 3.29
C VAL A 312 -18.19 -2.14 2.78
N PHE A 313 -19.27 -1.54 2.32
CA PHE A 313 -20.36 -2.22 1.62
C PHE A 313 -20.34 -1.79 0.15
N VAL A 314 -20.14 -2.76 -0.75
CA VAL A 314 -20.30 -2.55 -2.20
C VAL A 314 -21.57 -3.27 -2.62
N ILE A 315 -22.59 -2.51 -3.03
CA ILE A 315 -23.97 -3.02 -3.12
C ILE A 315 -24.48 -2.87 -4.54
N ASP A 316 -24.92 -3.98 -5.15
CA ASP A 316 -25.72 -3.95 -6.37
C ASP A 316 -27.14 -3.46 -6.04
N VAL A 317 -27.48 -2.26 -6.52
CA VAL A 317 -28.77 -1.58 -6.30
C VAL A 317 -29.73 -1.74 -7.49
N SER A 318 -29.48 -2.72 -8.38
CA SER A 318 -30.39 -3.02 -9.48
C SER A 318 -31.78 -3.39 -8.96
N ASN A 319 -32.88 -2.90 -9.57
CA ASN A 319 -34.26 -3.06 -9.06
C ASN A 319 -34.67 -4.50 -8.69
N ARG A 320 -34.12 -5.53 -9.37
CA ARG A 320 -34.40 -6.95 -9.03
C ARG A 320 -33.87 -7.37 -7.66
N LEU A 321 -32.97 -6.58 -7.09
CA LEU A 321 -32.31 -6.76 -5.81
C LEU A 321 -32.86 -5.85 -4.71
N GLN A 322 -34.05 -5.26 -4.88
CA GLN A 322 -34.67 -4.50 -3.79
C GLN A 322 -34.79 -5.33 -2.50
N SER A 323 -35.16 -6.61 -2.61
CA SER A 323 -35.22 -7.50 -1.45
C SER A 323 -33.86 -7.77 -0.78
N LEU A 324 -32.75 -7.59 -1.50
CA LEU A 324 -31.39 -7.63 -0.95
C LEU A 324 -31.10 -6.32 -0.20
N VAL A 325 -31.42 -5.16 -0.79
CA VAL A 325 -31.27 -3.85 -0.13
C VAL A 325 -32.09 -3.81 1.17
N ASP A 326 -33.36 -4.21 1.14
CA ASP A 326 -34.23 -4.31 2.33
C ASP A 326 -33.63 -5.24 3.40
N MET A 327 -32.96 -6.31 2.97
CA MET A 327 -32.30 -7.24 3.89
C MET A 327 -31.07 -6.60 4.52
N ILE A 328 -30.24 -5.91 3.74
CA ILE A 328 -29.06 -5.18 4.20
C ILE A 328 -29.46 -4.10 5.20
N GLU A 329 -30.53 -3.34 4.94
CA GLU A 329 -31.08 -2.33 5.85
C GLU A 329 -31.46 -2.94 7.21
N VAL A 330 -32.25 -4.03 7.19
CA VAL A 330 -32.68 -4.72 8.41
C VAL A 330 -31.51 -5.35 9.18
N VAL A 331 -30.51 -5.87 8.47
CA VAL A 331 -29.30 -6.42 9.10
C VAL A 331 -28.49 -5.28 9.74
N THR A 332 -28.23 -4.21 8.98
CA THR A 332 -27.37 -3.10 9.42
C THR A 332 -27.97 -2.34 10.59
N SER A 333 -29.28 -2.09 10.59
CA SER A 333 -29.98 -1.45 11.72
C SER A 333 -29.85 -2.24 13.02
N LYS A 334 -29.76 -3.57 12.96
CA LYS A 334 -29.55 -4.42 14.13
C LYS A 334 -28.09 -4.55 14.55
N LEU A 335 -27.15 -4.10 13.72
CA LEU A 335 -25.73 -4.10 14.02
C LEU A 335 -25.30 -2.85 14.80
N VAL A 336 -26.16 -1.83 14.95
CA VAL A 336 -25.83 -0.56 15.62
C VAL A 336 -25.24 -0.78 17.02
N ASP A 337 -25.95 -1.48 17.89
CA ASP A 337 -25.51 -1.74 19.27
C ASP A 337 -24.26 -2.64 19.32
N SER A 338 -24.25 -3.62 18.42
CA SER A 338 -23.21 -4.63 18.27
C SER A 338 -21.87 -4.07 17.81
N VAL A 339 -21.87 -3.10 16.88
CA VAL A 339 -20.64 -2.49 16.36
C VAL A 339 -20.07 -1.53 17.39
N THR A 340 -20.90 -0.72 18.08
CA THR A 340 -20.40 0.23 19.08
C THR A 340 -19.59 -0.42 20.21
N ASP A 341 -19.84 -1.69 20.51
CA ASP A 341 -19.17 -2.44 21.57
C ASP A 341 -17.89 -3.18 21.12
N LEU A 342 -17.53 -3.13 19.81
CA LEU A 342 -16.34 -3.81 19.31
C LEU A 342 -15.05 -3.13 19.80
N PRO A 343 -14.03 -3.91 20.24
CA PRO A 343 -12.77 -3.37 20.73
C PRO A 343 -12.03 -2.50 19.71
N ASN A 344 -12.03 -2.91 18.43
CA ASN A 344 -11.33 -2.23 17.34
C ASN A 344 -12.32 -1.72 16.28
N ASN A 345 -13.15 -0.78 16.70
CA ASN A 345 -14.18 -0.20 15.82
C ASN A 345 -13.62 0.39 14.52
N PRO A 346 -14.32 0.21 13.38
CA PRO A 346 -13.93 0.86 12.12
C PRO A 346 -13.83 2.37 12.28
N THR A 347 -12.78 2.95 11.70
CA THR A 347 -12.52 4.40 11.74
C THR A 347 -13.36 5.17 10.73
N ASN A 348 -13.86 4.49 9.70
CA ASN A 348 -14.80 5.00 8.72
C ASN A 348 -15.61 3.85 8.12
N TYR A 349 -16.71 4.23 7.50
CA TYR A 349 -17.67 3.36 6.87
C TYR A 349 -17.90 3.84 5.44
N ILE A 350 -17.92 2.91 4.49
CA ILE A 350 -17.95 3.23 3.06
C ILE A 350 -19.09 2.47 2.40
N VAL A 351 -19.95 3.17 1.66
CA VAL A 351 -20.97 2.57 0.79
C VAL A 351 -20.64 2.91 -0.65
N SER A 352 -20.49 1.89 -1.48
CA SER A 352 -20.29 2.02 -2.92
C SER A 352 -21.42 1.32 -3.67
N PRO A 353 -22.52 2.01 -3.96
CA PRO A 353 -23.61 1.44 -4.73
C PRO A 353 -23.22 1.31 -6.21
N PHE A 354 -23.78 0.33 -6.92
CA PHE A 354 -23.63 0.21 -8.37
C PHE A 354 -24.81 -0.52 -9.00
N ASN A 355 -24.95 -0.39 -10.30
CA ASN A 355 -25.91 -1.15 -11.11
C ASN A 355 -25.31 -1.42 -12.50
N GLY A 356 -26.16 -1.80 -13.46
CA GLY A 356 -25.75 -2.07 -14.84
C GLY A 356 -25.29 -0.88 -15.65
N SER A 357 -25.66 0.35 -15.28
CA SER A 357 -25.40 1.55 -16.06
C SER A 357 -24.45 2.55 -15.38
N HIS A 358 -24.30 2.46 -14.05
CA HIS A 358 -23.53 3.41 -13.24
C HIS A 358 -22.93 2.76 -11.98
N TRP A 359 -21.94 3.44 -11.37
CA TRP A 359 -21.43 3.16 -10.04
C TRP A 359 -21.28 4.48 -9.27
N GLY A 360 -21.68 4.45 -8.00
CA GLY A 360 -21.69 5.59 -7.12
C GLY A 360 -23.03 6.34 -7.05
N PRO A 361 -23.07 7.51 -6.39
CA PRO A 361 -21.92 8.18 -5.75
C PRO A 361 -21.31 7.35 -4.60
N LEU A 362 -20.01 7.46 -4.41
CA LEU A 362 -19.30 6.83 -3.29
C LEU A 362 -19.60 7.63 -2.01
N HIS A 363 -19.99 6.94 -0.94
CA HIS A 363 -20.25 7.56 0.35
C HIS A 363 -19.19 7.13 1.36
N VAL A 364 -18.52 8.09 1.99
CA VAL A 364 -17.53 7.86 3.04
C VAL A 364 -17.96 8.64 4.27
N VAL A 365 -18.24 7.94 5.37
CA VAL A 365 -18.71 8.53 6.63
C VAL A 365 -17.89 8.01 7.81
N THR A 366 -17.90 8.73 8.93
CA THR A 366 -17.09 8.39 10.11
C THR A 366 -17.92 7.89 11.30
N LYS A 367 -19.25 7.93 11.18
CA LYS A 367 -20.18 7.43 12.20
C LYS A 367 -21.03 6.31 11.62
N PHE A 368 -21.30 5.30 12.44
CA PHE A 368 -22.16 4.19 12.05
C PHE A 368 -23.61 4.63 11.79
N SER A 369 -24.12 5.64 12.52
CA SER A 369 -25.44 6.23 12.26
C SER A 369 -25.56 6.77 10.84
N ASP A 370 -24.56 7.52 10.39
CA ASP A 370 -24.56 8.14 9.06
C ASP A 370 -24.40 7.05 7.97
N PHE A 371 -23.75 5.93 8.30
CA PHE A 371 -23.64 4.77 7.42
C PHE A 371 -24.99 4.08 7.23
N LEU A 372 -25.76 3.93 8.31
CA LEU A 372 -27.12 3.43 8.26
C LEU A 372 -28.03 4.37 7.46
N ASP A 373 -27.97 5.68 7.71
CA ASP A 373 -28.74 6.68 6.96
C ASP A 373 -28.45 6.61 5.44
N VAL A 374 -27.20 6.39 5.05
CA VAL A 374 -26.83 6.21 3.63
C VAL A 374 -27.46 4.94 3.05
N ILE A 375 -27.44 3.82 3.79
CA ILE A 375 -28.03 2.56 3.34
C ILE A 375 -29.56 2.68 3.21
N GLU A 376 -30.23 3.28 4.19
CA GLU A 376 -31.68 3.53 4.17
C GLU A 376 -32.10 4.48 3.04
N ALA A 377 -31.20 5.36 2.60
CA ALA A 377 -31.43 6.28 1.49
C ALA A 377 -31.12 5.69 0.10
N LEU A 378 -30.60 4.46 0.00
CA LEU A 378 -30.40 3.79 -1.28
C LEU A 378 -31.76 3.54 -1.94
N ASN A 379 -31.99 4.17 -3.09
CA ASN A 379 -33.23 4.02 -3.86
C ASN A 379 -32.98 3.22 -5.15
N GLU A 380 -34.07 2.66 -5.69
CA GLU A 380 -34.11 2.05 -7.02
C GLU A 380 -33.59 3.03 -8.09
N ASP A 381 -32.73 2.55 -8.98
CA ASP A 381 -32.33 3.30 -10.18
C ASP A 381 -32.84 2.57 -11.43
N GLU A 382 -33.47 3.32 -12.32
CA GLU A 382 -34.21 2.76 -13.46
C GLU A 382 -33.27 2.08 -14.48
N LEU A 383 -33.55 0.79 -14.71
CA LEU A 383 -33.39 0.08 -15.99
C LEU A 383 -31.95 -0.32 -16.42
N GLN A 384 -31.49 -1.52 -16.03
CA GLN A 384 -31.06 -2.59 -16.95
C GLN A 384 -30.61 -3.89 -16.26
N GLN A 385 -30.49 -4.97 -17.04
CA GLN A 385 -30.30 -6.35 -16.57
C GLN A 385 -28.84 -6.78 -16.32
N SER A 386 -27.83 -5.94 -16.60
CA SER A 386 -26.41 -6.29 -16.41
C SER A 386 -25.84 -5.69 -15.12
N SER A 387 -24.71 -6.22 -14.65
CA SER A 387 -23.91 -5.70 -13.52
C SER A 387 -22.51 -5.30 -14.01
N ASP A 388 -22.48 -4.44 -15.04
CA ASP A 388 -21.27 -4.14 -15.83
C ASP A 388 -20.18 -3.38 -15.05
N HIS A 389 -20.53 -2.81 -13.89
CA HIS A 389 -19.71 -1.88 -13.14
C HIS A 389 -19.26 -2.39 -11.76
N TYR A 390 -19.38 -3.69 -11.47
CA TYR A 390 -18.98 -4.24 -10.16
C TYR A 390 -17.51 -3.92 -9.81
N TYR A 391 -16.58 -4.18 -10.73
CA TYR A 391 -15.16 -3.90 -10.49
C TYR A 391 -14.89 -2.40 -10.38
N ASP A 392 -15.64 -1.56 -11.09
CA ASP A 392 -15.49 -0.10 -11.02
C ASP A 392 -15.86 0.38 -9.61
N ALA A 393 -16.99 -0.10 -9.06
CA ALA A 393 -17.43 0.20 -7.70
C ALA A 393 -16.45 -0.30 -6.62
N LEU A 394 -15.95 -1.54 -6.74
CA LEU A 394 -14.93 -2.04 -5.81
C LEU A 394 -13.64 -1.23 -5.86
N ASN A 395 -13.17 -0.85 -7.05
CA ASN A 395 -11.96 -0.05 -7.18
C ASN A 395 -12.12 1.32 -6.51
N GLU A 396 -13.25 2.00 -6.69
CA GLU A 396 -13.52 3.28 -6.01
C GLU A 396 -13.52 3.13 -4.48
N ALA A 397 -14.17 2.08 -3.97
CA ALA A 397 -14.19 1.83 -2.53
C ALA A 397 -12.80 1.47 -1.97
N LEU A 398 -12.04 0.63 -2.66
CA LEU A 398 -10.70 0.19 -2.24
C LEU A 398 -9.66 1.32 -2.31
N LYS A 399 -9.86 2.34 -3.16
CA LYS A 399 -8.96 3.51 -3.24
C LYS A 399 -8.98 4.29 -1.92
N VAL A 400 -10.16 4.44 -1.32
CA VAL A 400 -10.38 5.26 -0.11
C VAL A 400 -10.41 4.44 1.19
N CYS A 401 -10.57 3.12 1.12
CA CYS A 401 -10.56 2.29 2.32
C CYS A 401 -9.18 2.28 2.99
N GLU A 402 -9.20 2.06 4.30
CA GLU A 402 -8.00 1.81 5.08
C GLU A 402 -7.42 0.43 4.77
N SER A 403 -6.17 0.22 5.15
CA SER A 403 -5.57 -1.12 5.05
C SER A 403 -6.22 -2.09 6.04
N GLN A 404 -6.24 -3.39 5.71
CA GLN A 404 -6.91 -4.44 6.49
C GLN A 404 -8.42 -4.19 6.73
N SER A 405 -9.08 -3.46 5.83
CA SER A 405 -10.52 -3.24 5.89
C SER A 405 -11.31 -4.51 5.58
N LEU A 406 -12.52 -4.62 6.15
CA LEU A 406 -13.50 -5.64 5.78
C LEU A 406 -14.46 -5.06 4.73
N VAL A 407 -14.57 -5.75 3.61
CA VAL A 407 -15.42 -5.37 2.47
C VAL A 407 -16.45 -6.47 2.28
N PHE A 408 -17.73 -6.11 2.37
CA PHE A 408 -18.84 -6.97 1.94
C PHE A 408 -19.28 -6.53 0.54
N PHE A 409 -19.16 -7.44 -0.41
CA PHE A 409 -19.56 -7.23 -1.80
C PHE A 409 -20.84 -8.01 -2.11
N PHE A 410 -21.94 -7.30 -2.30
CA PHE A 410 -23.26 -7.86 -2.55
C PHE A 410 -23.62 -7.76 -4.03
N THR A 411 -23.89 -8.91 -4.67
CA THR A 411 -24.23 -8.99 -6.11
C THR A 411 -25.05 -10.25 -6.42
N ASP A 412 -25.71 -10.29 -7.57
CA ASP A 412 -26.39 -11.48 -8.11
C ASP A 412 -25.92 -11.90 -9.51
N ALA A 413 -24.93 -11.20 -10.06
CA ALA A 413 -24.46 -11.39 -11.42
C ALA A 413 -22.95 -11.13 -11.58
N PRO A 414 -22.32 -11.74 -12.60
CA PRO A 414 -20.91 -11.49 -12.93
C PRO A 414 -20.75 -10.12 -13.62
N SER A 415 -19.54 -9.57 -13.63
CA SER A 415 -19.25 -8.39 -14.48
C SER A 415 -18.98 -8.82 -15.91
N ASN A 416 -19.48 -8.06 -16.88
CA ASN A 416 -19.12 -8.23 -18.29
C ASN A 416 -17.80 -7.53 -18.68
N LYS A 417 -17.00 -7.04 -17.71
CA LYS A 417 -15.73 -6.31 -17.92
C LYS A 417 -14.53 -7.01 -17.24
N PRO A 418 -13.95 -8.05 -17.85
CA PRO A 418 -12.83 -8.79 -17.27
C PRO A 418 -11.55 -7.96 -17.08
N CYS A 419 -11.37 -6.85 -17.81
CA CYS A 419 -10.18 -6.00 -17.72
C CYS A 419 -10.04 -5.28 -16.36
N SER A 420 -11.15 -4.99 -15.67
CA SER A 420 -11.14 -4.31 -14.38
C SER A 420 -10.82 -5.24 -13.20
N GLN A 421 -10.72 -6.56 -13.44
CA GLN A 421 -10.40 -7.56 -12.41
C GLN A 421 -8.96 -7.45 -11.90
N GLY A 422 -7.99 -7.22 -12.80
CA GLY A 422 -6.57 -7.10 -12.45
C GLY A 422 -6.29 -5.96 -11.47
N PRO A 423 -6.72 -4.71 -11.76
CA PRO A 423 -6.61 -3.59 -10.84
C PRO A 423 -7.24 -3.87 -9.47
N THR A 424 -8.45 -4.43 -9.46
CA THR A 424 -9.18 -4.73 -8.22
C THR A 424 -8.42 -5.71 -7.33
N ARG A 425 -7.90 -6.80 -7.90
CA ARG A 425 -7.08 -7.78 -7.17
C ARG A 425 -5.80 -7.16 -6.64
N ALA A 426 -5.13 -6.33 -7.45
CA ALA A 426 -3.89 -5.66 -7.05
C ALA A 426 -4.14 -4.70 -5.88
N LEU A 427 -5.20 -3.90 -5.95
CA LEU A 427 -5.55 -2.93 -4.93
C LEU A 427 -6.03 -3.60 -3.63
N ALA A 428 -6.85 -4.65 -3.73
CA ALA A 428 -7.26 -5.45 -2.57
C ALA A 428 -6.05 -6.04 -1.84
N ARG A 429 -5.09 -6.62 -2.57
CA ARG A 429 -3.84 -7.17 -2.00
C ARG A 429 -2.93 -6.08 -1.41
N LEU A 430 -2.82 -4.93 -2.07
CA LEU A 430 -2.04 -3.78 -1.58
C LEU A 430 -2.61 -3.25 -0.26
N LYS A 431 -3.94 -3.08 -0.20
CA LYS A 431 -4.66 -2.66 1.00
C LYS A 431 -4.79 -3.79 2.02
N GLN A 432 -4.50 -5.04 1.64
CA GLN A 432 -4.80 -6.22 2.46
C GLN A 432 -6.27 -6.28 2.89
N ALA A 433 -7.16 -5.76 2.04
CA ALA A 433 -8.59 -5.70 2.31
C ALA A 433 -9.19 -7.10 2.15
N ASN A 434 -9.99 -7.51 3.12
CA ASN A 434 -10.70 -8.78 3.09
C ASN A 434 -12.05 -8.57 2.39
N ILE A 435 -12.27 -9.22 1.25
CA ILE A 435 -13.48 -9.03 0.44
C ILE A 435 -14.34 -10.28 0.46
N ASP A 436 -15.37 -10.25 1.29
CA ASP A 436 -16.40 -11.29 1.32
C ASP A 436 -17.45 -11.01 0.24
N VAL A 437 -17.60 -11.95 -0.68
CA VAL A 437 -18.56 -11.91 -1.78
C VAL A 437 -19.83 -12.61 -1.35
N LEU A 438 -20.92 -11.84 -1.22
CA LEU A 438 -22.24 -12.30 -0.84
C LEU A 438 -23.12 -12.32 -2.07
N PHE A 439 -23.16 -13.49 -2.69
CA PHE A 439 -23.86 -13.74 -3.93
C PHE A 439 -25.31 -14.14 -3.70
N VAL A 440 -26.25 -13.44 -4.31
CA VAL A 440 -27.66 -13.81 -4.31
C VAL A 440 -27.94 -14.71 -5.51
N ASN A 441 -28.33 -15.95 -5.25
CA ASN A 441 -28.72 -16.88 -6.32
C ASN A 441 -30.09 -16.50 -6.89
N THR A 442 -30.12 -16.05 -8.14
CA THR A 442 -31.36 -15.82 -8.89
C THR A 442 -31.58 -16.95 -9.90
N SER A 443 -32.78 -17.09 -10.44
CA SER A 443 -33.10 -18.15 -11.41
C SER A 443 -32.28 -18.11 -12.72
N LYS A 444 -31.41 -17.12 -12.90
CA LYS A 444 -30.49 -16.94 -14.03
C LYS A 444 -29.01 -17.22 -13.69
N SER A 445 -28.67 -17.53 -12.45
CA SER A 445 -27.29 -17.78 -12.05
C SER A 445 -26.79 -19.11 -12.63
N ASP A 446 -25.75 -19.06 -13.45
CA ASP A 446 -25.11 -20.25 -13.99
C ASP A 446 -23.91 -20.69 -13.11
N THR A 447 -23.51 -21.95 -13.24
CA THR A 447 -22.35 -22.51 -12.52
C THR A 447 -21.06 -21.74 -12.83
N HIS A 448 -20.98 -21.11 -14.01
CA HIS A 448 -19.82 -20.31 -14.41
C HIS A 448 -19.65 -19.06 -13.54
N THR A 449 -20.73 -18.31 -13.31
CA THR A 449 -20.77 -17.11 -12.45
C THR A 449 -20.31 -17.42 -11.03
N ILE A 450 -20.85 -18.50 -10.45
CA ILE A 450 -20.50 -18.94 -9.10
C ILE A 450 -19.00 -19.25 -9.02
N ASN A 451 -18.46 -19.98 -9.99
CA ASN A 451 -17.05 -20.32 -10.03
C ASN A 451 -16.16 -19.08 -10.21
N GLU A 452 -16.55 -18.12 -11.05
CA GLU A 452 -15.77 -16.88 -11.26
C GLU A 452 -15.67 -16.06 -9.97
N LEU A 453 -16.80 -15.81 -9.30
CA LEU A 453 -16.84 -15.03 -8.06
C LEU A 453 -16.16 -15.77 -6.91
N THR A 454 -16.28 -17.10 -6.85
CA THR A 454 -15.52 -17.94 -5.92
C THR A 454 -14.02 -17.76 -6.14
N HIS A 455 -13.55 -17.91 -7.38
CA HIS A 455 -12.14 -17.71 -7.72
C HIS A 455 -11.65 -16.27 -7.47
N PHE A 456 -12.52 -15.26 -7.64
CA PHE A 456 -12.19 -13.89 -7.33
C PHE A 456 -11.98 -13.71 -5.82
N ALA A 457 -12.96 -14.09 -5.00
CA ALA A 457 -12.87 -14.04 -3.53
C ALA A 457 -11.64 -14.80 -3.02
N ASP A 458 -11.41 -15.98 -3.59
CA ASP A 458 -10.25 -16.83 -3.32
C ASP A 458 -8.93 -16.12 -3.55
N SER A 459 -8.78 -15.48 -4.71
CA SER A 459 -7.52 -14.84 -5.11
C SER A 459 -7.09 -13.65 -4.24
N ILE A 460 -8.01 -13.11 -3.43
CA ILE A 460 -7.79 -11.95 -2.56
C ILE A 460 -7.93 -12.29 -1.07
N GLY A 461 -8.13 -13.58 -0.75
CA GLY A 461 -8.19 -14.06 0.63
C GLY A 461 -9.55 -13.88 1.32
N GLY A 462 -10.60 -13.50 0.57
CA GLY A 462 -11.95 -13.38 1.10
C GLY A 462 -12.81 -14.62 0.92
N LEU A 463 -14.07 -14.56 1.35
CA LEU A 463 -15.02 -15.67 1.24
C LEU A 463 -16.02 -15.47 0.09
N PHE A 464 -16.48 -16.56 -0.52
CA PHE A 464 -17.66 -16.53 -1.38
C PHE A 464 -18.83 -17.22 -0.70
N ILE A 465 -19.99 -16.57 -0.66
CA ILE A 465 -21.16 -17.04 0.07
C ILE A 465 -22.38 -16.92 -0.82
N ASN A 466 -23.07 -18.05 -0.99
CA ASN A 466 -24.36 -18.08 -1.64
C ASN A 466 -25.46 -17.75 -0.61
N MET A 467 -25.97 -16.53 -0.67
CA MET A 467 -27.00 -16.01 0.23
C MET A 467 -28.40 -16.41 -0.22
N ASN A 468 -29.22 -16.80 0.76
CA ASN A 468 -30.66 -16.88 0.61
C ASN A 468 -31.31 -15.69 1.29
N ILE A 469 -31.89 -14.76 0.51
CA ILE A 469 -32.51 -13.53 1.02
C ILE A 469 -33.67 -13.83 1.99
N THR A 470 -34.30 -15.00 1.89
CA THR A 470 -35.38 -15.40 2.81
C THR A 470 -34.86 -15.77 4.21
N GLN A 471 -33.59 -16.15 4.34
CA GLN A 471 -32.95 -16.53 5.61
C GLN A 471 -32.34 -15.32 6.34
N ARG A 472 -33.14 -14.26 6.53
CA ARG A 472 -32.66 -12.96 7.08
C ARG A 472 -31.90 -13.09 8.40
N THR A 473 -32.43 -13.85 9.35
CA THR A 473 -31.76 -14.08 10.65
C THR A 473 -30.39 -14.72 10.49
N MET A 474 -30.25 -15.62 9.52
CA MET A 474 -29.00 -16.29 9.26
C MET A 474 -27.97 -15.37 8.61
N ASN A 475 -28.38 -14.60 7.59
CA ASN A 475 -27.50 -13.63 6.94
C ASN A 475 -27.05 -12.54 7.93
N GLN A 476 -27.95 -12.11 8.82
CA GLN A 476 -27.64 -11.19 9.90
C GLN A 476 -26.54 -11.74 10.82
N GLU A 477 -26.73 -12.97 11.31
CA GLU A 477 -25.79 -13.63 12.21
C GLU A 477 -24.43 -13.86 11.54
N PHE A 478 -24.43 -14.19 10.25
CA PHE A 478 -23.20 -14.30 9.48
C PHE A 478 -22.43 -12.98 9.41
N ILE A 479 -23.08 -11.90 8.98
CA ILE A 479 -22.45 -10.58 8.86
C ILE A 479 -21.95 -10.11 10.23
N TYR A 480 -22.75 -10.28 11.29
CA TYR A 480 -22.35 -9.94 12.65
C TYR A 480 -21.08 -10.69 13.08
N ARG A 481 -21.01 -12.00 12.83
CA ARG A 481 -19.82 -12.79 13.20
C ARG A 481 -18.57 -12.39 12.44
N ARG A 482 -18.71 -12.05 11.16
CA ARG A 482 -17.60 -11.52 10.35
C ARG A 482 -17.10 -10.17 10.88
N LEU A 483 -18.01 -9.31 11.33
CA LEU A 483 -17.63 -8.06 12.00
C LEU A 483 -16.89 -8.32 13.31
N GLU A 484 -17.39 -9.23 14.14
CA GLU A 484 -16.67 -9.64 15.35
C GLU A 484 -15.28 -10.20 15.01
N GLU A 485 -15.16 -11.05 13.99
CA GLU A 485 -13.88 -11.63 13.57
C GLU A 485 -12.89 -10.56 13.10
N ALA A 486 -13.34 -9.61 12.28
CA ALA A 486 -12.48 -8.57 11.73
C ALA A 486 -12.08 -7.51 12.76
N PHE A 487 -12.95 -7.21 13.73
CA PHE A 487 -12.79 -6.06 14.63
C PHE A 487 -12.72 -6.43 16.12
N GLY A 488 -12.89 -7.70 16.46
CA GLY A 488 -12.89 -8.22 17.83
C GLY A 488 -11.96 -9.41 18.08
N TYR A 489 -11.38 -10.00 17.03
CA TYR A 489 -10.39 -11.09 17.13
C TYR A 489 -9.07 -10.68 16.46
N GLU A 490 -7.95 -11.19 16.98
CA GLU A 490 -6.65 -11.14 16.30
C GLU A 490 -6.61 -12.30 15.28
N CYS A 491 -7.26 -12.09 14.13
CA CYS A 491 -7.40 -13.14 13.12
C CYS A 491 -6.05 -13.56 12.52
N ILE A 492 -5.83 -14.88 12.41
CA ILE A 492 -4.80 -15.46 11.56
C ILE A 492 -5.49 -16.34 10.53
N LEU A 493 -5.72 -15.81 9.33
CA LEU A 493 -6.37 -16.52 8.24
C LEU A 493 -5.53 -17.72 7.78
N PHE A 494 -5.99 -18.94 8.06
CA PHE A 494 -5.60 -20.13 7.32
C PHE A 494 -6.62 -20.42 6.25
N LYS A 495 -6.24 -20.21 5.00
CA LYS A 495 -7.02 -20.67 3.85
C LYS A 495 -6.28 -21.78 3.13
N SER A 496 -6.85 -22.98 3.16
CA SER A 496 -6.40 -24.06 2.28
C SER A 496 -7.05 -23.90 0.91
N MET A 497 -6.27 -23.51 -0.08
CA MET A 497 -6.72 -23.39 -1.47
C MET A 497 -6.01 -24.42 -2.35
N ALA A 498 -6.58 -25.62 -2.42
CA ALA A 498 -6.31 -26.66 -3.42
C ALA A 498 -7.27 -27.84 -3.14
N ASP A 499 -7.29 -28.84 -4.03
CA ASP A 499 -8.10 -30.09 -4.06
C ASP A 499 -7.92 -31.02 -2.83
N HIS A 500 -7.85 -30.45 -1.64
CA HIS A 500 -7.47 -31.13 -0.43
C HIS A 500 -8.68 -31.27 0.49
N HIS A 501 -9.17 -32.50 0.51
CA HIS A 501 -10.12 -33.01 1.48
C HIS A 501 -9.57 -33.04 2.92
N SER A 502 -8.35 -32.54 3.18
CA SER A 502 -7.74 -32.51 4.51
C SER A 502 -6.53 -31.58 4.60
N GLY A 503 -6.21 -31.09 5.80
CA GLY A 503 -4.99 -30.32 6.06
C GLY A 503 -4.70 -30.19 7.55
N THR A 504 -3.68 -29.39 7.89
CA THR A 504 -3.18 -29.27 9.28
C THR A 504 -2.85 -27.83 9.65
N PHE A 505 -3.00 -27.49 10.93
CA PHE A 505 -2.61 -26.20 11.50
C PHE A 505 -2.15 -26.37 12.97
N MET A 506 -1.27 -25.49 13.45
CA MET A 506 -0.72 -25.56 14.81
C MET A 506 -1.37 -24.54 15.74
N ILE A 507 -1.65 -24.91 16.99
CA ILE A 507 -2.11 -23.99 18.03
C ILE A 507 -1.12 -24.01 19.19
N ASP A 508 -0.85 -22.82 19.75
CA ASP A 508 0.05 -22.64 20.88
C ASP A 508 -0.71 -22.36 22.20
N ARG A 509 0.04 -22.07 23.26
CA ARG A 509 -0.51 -21.86 24.61
C ARG A 509 -1.17 -20.51 24.85
N THR A 510 -1.03 -19.57 23.92
CA THR A 510 -1.60 -18.22 24.01
C THR A 510 -3.05 -18.19 23.56
N THR A 511 -3.45 -19.17 22.73
CA THR A 511 -4.81 -19.29 22.23
C THR A 511 -5.80 -19.67 23.33
N THR A 512 -6.89 -18.92 23.40
CA THR A 512 -8.03 -19.16 24.30
C THR A 512 -9.29 -19.60 23.56
N SER A 513 -9.44 -19.24 22.28
CA SER A 513 -10.60 -19.62 21.48
C SER A 513 -10.24 -19.70 20.00
N LEU A 514 -10.89 -20.62 19.30
CA LEU A 514 -10.83 -20.76 17.85
C LEU A 514 -12.24 -20.56 17.29
N ARG A 515 -12.32 -19.85 16.18
CA ARG A 515 -13.53 -19.78 15.38
C ARG A 515 -13.19 -20.25 13.97
N ILE A 516 -13.83 -21.34 13.56
CA ILE A 516 -13.53 -22.01 12.30
C ILE A 516 -14.70 -21.81 11.35
N ASN A 517 -14.48 -21.13 10.25
CA ASN A 517 -15.42 -20.95 9.17
C ASN A 517 -15.11 -22.00 8.10
N VAL A 518 -16.11 -22.78 7.72
CA VAL A 518 -15.99 -23.79 6.67
C VAL A 518 -17.01 -23.47 5.60
N VAL A 519 -16.51 -23.11 4.43
CA VAL A 519 -17.31 -22.73 3.26
C VAL A 519 -17.18 -23.83 2.21
N SER A 520 -18.29 -24.20 1.59
CA SER A 520 -18.35 -25.24 0.55
C SER A 520 -19.31 -24.82 -0.56
N SER A 521 -18.98 -25.18 -1.80
CA SER A 521 -19.90 -25.06 -2.93
C SER A 521 -20.98 -26.16 -2.95
N SER A 522 -20.81 -27.20 -2.13
CA SER A 522 -21.74 -28.32 -1.99
C SER A 522 -22.59 -28.22 -0.72
N PRO A 523 -23.93 -28.43 -0.82
CA PRO A 523 -24.85 -28.49 0.31
C PRO A 523 -24.64 -29.68 1.25
N SER A 524 -23.84 -30.66 0.83
CA SER A 524 -23.66 -31.94 1.52
C SER A 524 -22.30 -32.06 2.21
N LEU A 525 -21.69 -30.93 2.59
CA LEU A 525 -20.37 -30.91 3.21
C LEU A 525 -20.38 -31.63 4.57
N ILE A 526 -19.45 -32.57 4.75
CA ILE A 526 -19.12 -33.16 6.04
C ILE A 526 -17.73 -32.67 6.44
N PHE A 527 -17.67 -31.84 7.47
CA PHE A 527 -16.44 -31.39 8.09
C PHE A 527 -16.08 -32.23 9.31
N ARG A 528 -14.81 -32.59 9.45
CA ARG A 528 -14.24 -33.25 10.64
C ARG A 528 -13.02 -32.49 11.10
N LEU A 529 -12.92 -32.33 12.41
CA LEU A 529 -11.76 -31.75 13.06
C LEU A 529 -11.15 -32.76 14.01
N ILE A 530 -9.84 -32.87 13.99
CA ILE A 530 -9.05 -33.83 14.75
C ILE A 530 -8.09 -33.03 15.61
N ASP A 531 -8.20 -33.23 16.92
CA ASP A 531 -7.39 -32.54 17.92
C ASP A 531 -5.91 -33.04 17.92
N PRO A 532 -5.01 -32.40 18.69
CA PRO A 532 -3.60 -32.79 18.75
C PRO A 532 -3.32 -34.19 19.30
N VAL A 533 -4.29 -34.80 19.99
CA VAL A 533 -4.17 -36.17 20.49
C VAL A 533 -4.76 -37.21 19.53
N GLY A 534 -5.24 -36.77 18.37
CA GLY A 534 -5.74 -37.62 17.29
C GLY A 534 -7.22 -37.98 17.38
N SER A 535 -7.98 -37.35 18.29
CA SER A 535 -9.42 -37.61 18.45
C SER A 535 -10.23 -36.75 17.50
N THR A 536 -11.17 -37.36 16.77
CA THR A 536 -12.15 -36.60 15.98
C THR A 536 -13.17 -35.95 16.90
N LEU A 537 -13.23 -34.62 16.87
CA LEU A 537 -14.19 -33.85 17.64
C LEU A 537 -15.61 -33.99 17.06
N ARG A 538 -16.58 -34.05 17.96
CA ARG A 538 -18.00 -33.92 17.62
C ARG A 538 -18.37 -32.45 17.69
N LEU A 539 -18.33 -31.79 16.55
CA LEU A 539 -18.67 -30.37 16.44
C LEU A 539 -20.16 -30.19 16.14
N THR A 540 -20.76 -29.17 16.72
CA THR A 540 -22.07 -28.65 16.30
C THR A 540 -21.83 -27.25 15.75
N PRO A 541 -22.23 -26.96 14.50
CA PRO A 541 -22.05 -25.63 13.94
C PRO A 541 -22.86 -24.64 14.75
N SER A 542 -22.21 -23.56 15.15
CA SER A 542 -22.84 -22.41 15.78
C SER A 542 -23.67 -21.59 14.79
N LEU A 543 -23.38 -21.72 13.49
CA LEU A 543 -24.17 -21.22 12.38
C LEU A 543 -24.05 -22.21 11.20
N GLU A 544 -25.17 -22.62 10.60
CA GLU A 544 -25.19 -23.58 9.48
C GLU A 544 -26.17 -23.18 8.38
N SER A 545 -25.68 -23.09 7.14
CA SER A 545 -26.46 -23.06 5.91
C SER A 545 -26.06 -24.26 5.05
N ASN A 546 -26.71 -24.38 3.90
CA ASN A 546 -26.27 -25.30 2.86
C ASN A 546 -24.77 -25.11 2.52
N TYR A 547 -24.23 -23.89 2.53
CA TYR A 547 -22.89 -23.61 1.96
C TYR A 547 -21.85 -23.15 2.99
N LEU A 548 -22.25 -23.02 4.26
CA LEU A 548 -21.42 -22.47 5.32
C LEU A 548 -21.70 -23.20 6.63
N GLN A 549 -20.64 -23.64 7.29
CA GLN A 549 -20.65 -24.08 8.68
C GLN A 549 -19.64 -23.26 9.48
N MET A 550 -20.08 -22.58 10.54
CA MET A 550 -19.20 -21.85 11.46
C MET A 550 -19.16 -22.56 12.81
N PHE A 551 -17.97 -22.80 13.31
CA PHE A 551 -17.72 -23.46 14.59
C PHE A 551 -17.00 -22.51 15.54
N THR A 552 -17.26 -22.65 16.84
CA THR A 552 -16.52 -21.98 17.90
C THR A 552 -16.04 -23.04 18.88
N ILE A 553 -14.76 -22.98 19.24
CA ILE A 553 -14.09 -23.98 20.06
C ILE A 553 -13.28 -23.23 21.11
N ASP A 554 -13.54 -23.50 22.38
CA ASP A 554 -12.74 -22.96 23.47
C ASP A 554 -11.47 -23.80 23.65
N VAL A 555 -10.32 -23.13 23.67
CA VAL A 555 -9.01 -23.76 23.89
C VAL A 555 -8.66 -23.57 25.35
N THR A 556 -8.91 -24.61 26.14
CA THR A 556 -8.86 -24.52 27.62
C THR A 556 -7.87 -25.49 28.24
N ASN A 557 -7.50 -26.55 27.52
CA ASN A 557 -6.65 -27.62 28.03
C ASN A 557 -5.29 -27.65 27.35
N LYS A 558 -4.29 -28.17 28.07
CA LYS A 558 -2.97 -28.44 27.47
C LYS A 558 -3.00 -29.44 26.31
N SER A 559 -4.02 -30.32 26.26
CA SER A 559 -4.24 -31.26 25.16
C SER A 559 -4.65 -30.57 23.86
N ASP A 560 -5.15 -29.34 23.94
CA ASP A 560 -5.65 -28.58 22.80
C ASP A 560 -4.50 -27.85 22.08
N ILE A 561 -3.30 -27.86 22.68
CA ILE A 561 -2.08 -27.24 22.16
C ILE A 561 -1.33 -28.26 21.30
N GLY A 562 -1.00 -27.89 20.06
CA GLY A 562 -0.29 -28.75 19.12
C GLY A 562 -0.89 -28.75 17.73
N GLN A 563 -0.66 -29.82 16.97
CA GLN A 563 -1.09 -29.93 15.58
C GLN A 563 -2.54 -30.42 15.47
N TRP A 564 -3.41 -29.60 14.92
CA TRP A 564 -4.77 -29.95 14.56
C TRP A 564 -4.84 -30.41 13.11
N ASN A 565 -5.77 -31.30 12.80
CA ASN A 565 -6.01 -31.78 11.44
C ASN A 565 -7.49 -31.62 11.11
N TYR A 566 -7.81 -31.21 9.89
CA TYR A 566 -9.20 -31.16 9.42
C TYR A 566 -9.39 -32.08 8.20
N GLN A 567 -10.65 -32.48 7.97
CA GLN A 567 -11.06 -33.24 6.80
C GLN A 567 -12.43 -32.76 6.28
N CYS A 568 -12.60 -32.71 4.97
CA CYS A 568 -13.83 -32.35 4.27
C CYS A 568 -14.23 -33.46 3.29
N SER A 569 -15.52 -33.83 3.24
CA SER A 569 -16.01 -34.80 2.25
C SER A 569 -16.00 -34.28 0.81
N GLU A 570 -16.05 -32.97 0.64
CA GLU A 570 -16.10 -32.25 -0.63
C GLU A 570 -15.05 -31.14 -0.63
N TYR A 571 -14.92 -30.42 -1.75
CA TYR A 571 -14.14 -29.18 -1.78
C TYR A 571 -14.67 -28.19 -0.73
N CYS A 572 -13.78 -27.73 0.15
CA CYS A 572 -14.09 -26.74 1.17
C CYS A 572 -12.96 -25.71 1.26
N ALA A 573 -13.32 -24.46 1.46
CA ALA A 573 -12.43 -23.45 1.99
C ALA A 573 -12.62 -23.39 3.50
N ILE A 574 -11.52 -23.44 4.25
CA ILE A 574 -11.55 -23.20 5.69
C ILE A 574 -10.92 -21.84 5.98
N GLU A 575 -11.40 -21.18 7.02
CA GLU A 575 -10.79 -20.01 7.65
C GLU A 575 -10.80 -20.25 9.17
N VAL A 576 -9.68 -20.01 9.84
CA VAL A 576 -9.53 -20.24 11.28
C VAL A 576 -9.17 -18.92 11.95
N ASN A 577 -10.11 -18.29 12.63
CA ASN A 577 -9.87 -17.10 13.44
C ASN A 577 -9.49 -17.51 14.86
N VAL A 578 -8.57 -16.78 15.49
CA VAL A 578 -8.04 -17.15 16.81
C VAL A 578 -8.18 -16.00 17.80
N LYS A 579 -8.55 -16.32 19.04
CA LYS A 579 -8.50 -15.40 20.18
C LYS A 579 -7.36 -15.79 21.09
N SER A 580 -6.57 -14.82 21.52
CA SER A 580 -5.39 -15.01 22.36
C SER A 580 -5.48 -14.18 23.64
N GLU A 581 -4.88 -14.69 24.73
CA GLU A 581 -4.67 -13.95 26.00
C GLU A 581 -3.52 -12.93 25.92
N PHE A 582 -2.61 -13.10 24.95
CA PHE A 582 -1.47 -12.21 24.72
C PHE A 582 -1.57 -11.56 23.34
N ARG A 583 -1.34 -10.24 23.25
CA ARG A 583 -1.20 -9.51 21.98
C ARG A 583 0.06 -9.91 21.18
N CYS A 584 0.99 -10.63 21.81
CA CYS A 584 2.10 -11.26 21.09
C CYS A 584 1.59 -12.54 20.40
N ARG A 585 1.24 -12.37 19.12
CA ARG A 585 0.98 -13.37 18.06
C ARG A 585 0.93 -14.83 18.53
N THR A 586 -0.26 -15.41 18.49
CA THR A 586 -0.38 -16.87 18.38
C THR A 586 0.39 -17.35 17.14
N GLN A 587 1.23 -18.36 17.33
CA GLN A 587 1.97 -19.02 16.26
C GLN A 587 1.11 -20.15 15.68
N LEU A 588 0.50 -19.89 14.54
CA LEU A 588 -0.02 -20.97 13.70
C LEU A 588 0.93 -21.25 12.53
N TYR A 589 1.24 -22.53 12.35
CA TYR A 589 2.02 -23.05 11.24
C TYR A 589 1.13 -23.96 10.40
N ALA A 590 1.13 -23.77 9.09
CA ALA A 590 0.59 -24.73 8.14
C ALA A 590 1.76 -25.41 7.41
N GLN A 591 1.78 -26.74 7.42
CA GLN A 591 2.72 -27.52 6.63
C GLN A 591 2.01 -27.97 5.35
N LEU A 592 2.40 -27.42 4.20
CA LEU A 592 1.87 -27.85 2.90
C LEU A 592 2.49 -29.19 2.50
N SER A 593 1.65 -30.15 2.11
CA SER A 593 2.11 -31.27 1.27
C SER A 593 2.57 -30.73 -0.09
N ASN A 594 3.51 -31.41 -0.74
CA ASN A 594 4.31 -30.96 -1.89
C ASN A 594 3.58 -30.57 -3.20
N ASP A 595 2.27 -30.32 -3.18
CA ASP A 595 1.47 -29.94 -4.35
C ASP A 595 1.01 -28.47 -4.22
N LEU A 596 1.16 -27.72 -5.31
CA LEU A 596 1.10 -26.25 -5.42
C LEU A 596 -0.27 -25.63 -5.07
N GLY A 597 -0.60 -25.47 -3.78
CA GLY A 597 -1.69 -24.61 -3.31
C GLY A 597 -1.22 -23.19 -2.94
N GLU A 598 -1.98 -22.16 -3.32
CA GLU A 598 -1.69 -20.75 -2.98
C GLU A 598 -2.24 -20.45 -1.57
N ILE A 599 -1.37 -20.35 -0.55
CA ILE A 599 -1.77 -19.83 0.76
C ILE A 599 -1.92 -18.32 0.65
N VAL A 600 -3.15 -17.81 0.82
CA VAL A 600 -3.41 -16.38 1.01
C VAL A 600 -3.61 -16.14 2.50
N ALA A 601 -2.53 -15.75 3.19
CA ALA A 601 -2.61 -15.25 4.55
C ALA A 601 -2.74 -13.72 4.51
N THR A 602 -3.85 -13.16 4.99
CA THR A 602 -3.90 -11.77 5.45
C THR A 602 -3.22 -11.70 6.84
N PRO A 603 -2.66 -10.54 7.23
CA PRO A 603 -1.41 -10.42 8.00
C PRO A 603 -1.34 -11.20 9.33
N PRO A 604 -0.12 -11.47 9.85
CA PRO A 604 1.12 -10.80 9.51
C PRO A 604 2.07 -11.66 8.68
N LEU A 605 1.93 -11.60 7.35
CA LEU A 605 2.97 -12.13 6.47
C LEU A 605 4.21 -11.25 6.53
N PHE A 606 5.28 -11.82 7.08
CA PHE A 606 6.63 -11.47 6.66
C PHE A 606 7.08 -12.40 5.52
N ASN A 607 7.20 -11.72 4.38
CA ASN A 607 8.03 -11.94 3.20
C ASN A 607 7.54 -12.81 2.03
N GLN A 608 7.64 -12.13 0.88
CA GLN A 608 7.52 -12.61 -0.48
C GLN A 608 8.70 -13.56 -0.76
N THR A 609 8.50 -14.86 -0.66
CA THR A 609 9.21 -15.95 -1.39
C THR A 609 8.89 -17.28 -0.71
N GLY A 610 7.73 -17.88 -0.97
CA GLY A 610 7.48 -19.32 -0.80
C GLY A 610 7.87 -20.01 0.52
N ALA A 611 8.11 -19.28 1.61
CA ALA A 611 8.60 -19.82 2.87
C ALA A 611 7.86 -19.14 4.04
N ILE A 612 7.04 -19.93 4.73
CA ILE A 612 6.39 -19.56 5.99
C ILE A 612 7.50 -19.40 7.04
N THR A 613 7.75 -18.17 7.51
CA THR A 613 8.80 -17.89 8.50
C THR A 613 8.20 -17.76 9.92
N ILE A 614 8.80 -18.51 10.83
CA ILE A 614 8.48 -18.66 12.26
C ILE A 614 9.04 -17.46 13.04
N THR A 615 8.22 -16.70 13.76
CA THR A 615 8.71 -15.68 14.73
C THR A 615 8.56 -16.21 16.15
N THR A 616 9.66 -16.68 16.75
CA THR A 616 9.73 -17.06 18.16
C THR A 616 9.83 -15.83 19.05
N CYS A 617 8.85 -15.60 19.93
CA CYS A 617 9.05 -14.72 21.09
C CYS A 617 9.72 -15.57 22.17
N ASP A 618 11.00 -15.33 22.45
CA ASP A 618 11.65 -15.95 23.60
C ASP A 618 12.00 -14.90 24.65
N LYS A 619 11.43 -15.06 25.84
CA LYS A 619 12.02 -14.57 27.10
C LYS A 619 12.46 -15.73 27.99
N SER A 620 12.52 -16.96 27.49
CA SER A 620 13.02 -18.11 28.24
C SER A 620 14.42 -18.49 27.76
N SER A 621 15.36 -18.62 28.68
CA SER A 621 16.76 -18.95 28.40
C SER A 621 16.99 -20.42 28.04
N GLU A 622 16.03 -21.11 27.39
CA GLU A 622 16.16 -22.52 27.04
C GLU A 622 15.84 -22.77 25.56
N ALA A 623 16.93 -22.88 24.78
CA ALA A 623 16.91 -23.12 23.34
C ALA A 623 16.13 -24.40 22.96
N LEU A 624 14.99 -24.22 22.28
CA LEU A 624 14.33 -25.26 21.51
C LEU A 624 15.05 -25.44 20.15
N LYS A 625 15.88 -26.49 20.05
CA LYS A 625 16.45 -26.96 18.76
C LYS A 625 15.35 -27.62 17.93
N VAL A 626 14.92 -26.95 16.85
CA VAL A 626 14.17 -27.61 15.78
C VAL A 626 15.16 -28.14 14.74
N THR A 627 15.33 -29.47 14.69
CA THR A 627 16.10 -30.16 13.64
C THR A 627 15.17 -30.44 12.45
N GLY A 628 15.27 -29.63 11.40
CA GLY A 628 14.68 -29.90 10.08
C GLY A 628 15.78 -30.21 9.06
N GLN A 629 15.75 -31.41 8.48
CA GLN A 629 16.73 -31.91 7.53
C GLN A 629 16.41 -31.38 6.12
N ILE A 630 17.29 -30.54 5.55
CA ILE A 630 17.17 -30.04 4.17
C ILE A 630 17.67 -31.14 3.22
N VAL A 631 16.76 -31.78 2.49
CA VAL A 631 17.12 -32.62 1.33
C VAL A 631 16.98 -31.76 0.08
N ALA A 632 18.05 -31.05 -0.28
CA ALA A 632 18.17 -30.44 -1.60
C ALA A 632 18.44 -31.55 -2.64
N ARG A 633 17.44 -31.91 -3.45
CA ARG A 633 17.69 -32.68 -4.68
C ARG A 633 18.20 -31.74 -5.77
N GLN A 634 19.51 -31.70 -5.96
CA GLN A 634 20.11 -31.45 -7.27
C GLN A 634 19.72 -32.59 -8.22
N ASN A 635 19.27 -32.26 -9.43
CA ASN A 635 19.69 -32.91 -10.68
C ASN A 635 18.97 -32.25 -11.87
N VAL A 636 19.72 -31.58 -12.76
CA VAL A 636 20.12 -32.15 -14.06
C VAL A 636 21.50 -31.55 -14.45
N PRO A 637 22.48 -32.38 -14.89
CA PRO A 637 23.81 -31.92 -15.29
C PRO A 637 23.87 -31.49 -16.77
N GLY A 638 24.66 -30.46 -17.04
CA GLY A 638 25.20 -30.17 -18.37
C GLY A 638 24.52 -29.03 -19.12
N GLN A 639 24.85 -27.79 -18.79
CA GLN A 639 25.02 -26.73 -19.78
C GLN A 639 25.95 -25.65 -19.23
N THR A 640 27.10 -25.52 -19.86
CA THR A 640 28.17 -24.57 -19.57
C THR A 640 27.68 -23.15 -19.83
N MET A 641 27.81 -22.27 -18.84
CA MET A 641 27.70 -20.82 -19.03
C MET A 641 28.72 -20.37 -20.09
N ARG A 642 28.24 -19.80 -21.19
CA ARG A 642 29.02 -18.91 -22.06
C ARG A 642 28.44 -17.51 -21.96
N SER A 643 29.25 -16.59 -21.46
CA SER A 643 29.04 -15.15 -21.59
C SER A 643 29.05 -14.77 -23.08
N VAL A 644 28.04 -14.03 -23.54
CA VAL A 644 28.12 -13.27 -24.80
C VAL A 644 27.37 -11.95 -24.62
N TYR A 645 28.11 -10.86 -24.87
CA TYR A 645 27.66 -9.48 -25.04
C TYR A 645 26.52 -9.38 -26.09
N GLY A 646 25.69 -8.33 -26.04
CA GLY A 646 24.51 -8.11 -26.92
C GLY A 646 24.80 -8.03 -28.43
N PRO A 647 23.83 -7.69 -29.33
CA PRO A 647 22.56 -6.98 -29.08
C PRO A 647 21.32 -7.54 -29.86
N TYR A 648 20.15 -6.91 -29.68
CA TYR A 648 18.92 -6.99 -30.50
C TYR A 648 18.33 -8.37 -30.86
N TYR A 649 17.21 -8.76 -30.24
CA TYR A 649 16.14 -9.49 -30.93
C TYR A 649 14.75 -9.13 -30.36
N ARG A 650 13.90 -8.60 -31.25
CA ARG A 650 12.45 -8.40 -31.09
C ARG A 650 11.77 -9.78 -31.03
N ALA A 651 10.98 -10.04 -30.00
CA ALA A 651 9.97 -11.09 -30.02
C ALA A 651 8.59 -10.42 -29.90
N GLN A 652 7.89 -10.34 -31.03
CA GLN A 652 6.47 -9.96 -31.08
C GLN A 652 5.63 -11.11 -30.51
N TYR A 653 4.92 -10.86 -29.41
CA TYR A 653 3.76 -11.64 -29.01
C TYR A 653 2.51 -10.80 -29.27
N TYR A 654 1.68 -11.26 -30.21
CA TYR A 654 0.35 -10.72 -30.46
C TYR A 654 -0.63 -11.32 -29.45
N GLY A 655 -0.97 -10.55 -28.41
CA GLY A 655 -2.21 -10.73 -27.63
C GLY A 655 -3.24 -9.69 -28.07
N PRO A 656 -4.55 -9.95 -27.95
CA PRO A 656 -5.56 -9.02 -28.43
C PRO A 656 -5.50 -7.73 -27.61
N TYR A 657 -5.27 -6.63 -28.31
CA TYR A 657 -5.30 -5.28 -27.75
C TYR A 657 -6.72 -4.96 -27.27
N CYS A 658 -6.87 -4.65 -25.98
CA CYS A 658 -8.03 -3.93 -25.47
C CYS A 658 -7.83 -2.45 -25.80
N ALA A 659 -8.80 -1.87 -26.53
CA ALA A 659 -8.80 -0.48 -26.98
C ALA A 659 -9.28 0.48 -25.90
#